data_AF-A0AB34TA10-F1
#
_entry.id   AF-A0AB34TA10-F1
#
_cell.length_a   1.000
_cell.length_b   1.000
_cell.length_c   1.000
_cell.angle_alpha   90.00
_cell.angle_beta   90.00
_cell.angle_gamma   90.00
#
_symmetry.space_group_name_H-M   'P 1'
#
loop_
_entity.id
_entity.type
_entity.pdbx_description
1 polymer ?
#
loop_
_entity_poly.entity_id
_entity_poly.type
_entity_poly.pdbx_seq_one_letter_code
_entity_poly.pdbx_strand_id
1 'polypeptide(L)'
;MREISAKLSKNAEVKASDVTVTDAGGRKLNVKDVKSDGTTVTVTLDQDLDIRGKYALEITDLGSADAVAGSVVRTDEFDRKYAYNGDDFGATYDKNGTVFKLWAPTAQKVELVTFRSADSADAEEAAVVEMRLGEKGVWNATEKVPSSTAYIYRVSFADGTTNDSADPYARASVVNGRRSVVLSNAVTTVKNSRRMAPFTKNTDAVIAETHIRDLTKNANSGVSEAHRGKYLGMIENGTKNSKGKATGADYLKELGVTHVQIQPNAYELDTRNSTVSFFNDSIRDGLKGSVFSTEDTDFASGKPNTEGLILNNMLGCQNLEGISKGSFCTNGNANVKYGNAGQIVNYVEIYDNLTLSDKLNVSLFGKKTDDELDAAQKTEKIKVSKLADSTVFLAYGVSEFQVGQEMLRTKGGDENSYNAGDDTNKLDWDRLNDAEYADNAQYMRDLIKIRKCNAVLRVGAYDTINKNAKVLKSADGLVAYEVKDGNGANYVVVLNHNDQPTDLNGVTAGKYGVLVSNGKTYLHPAVSDTTAAAADAAPADTGKDVSKAGSTVQIADGDAIAVPAKSALLLGPTAAMTEPDDNPTNPNYPDNPDNSDHSDQLDKPSGNNAHDGANNAANGANNSSAPNGGTASTGSSIAVIIAMVIVLLIAGSGMLIRAHSSSE
;
A
#
# COMPACT_ATOMS: atom_id res chain seq x y z
N MET A 1 -3.81 12.61 35.47
CA MET A 1 -2.62 13.31 36.01
C MET A 1 -2.53 13.36 37.54
N ARG A 2 -3.49 12.80 38.30
CA ARG A 2 -3.51 12.78 39.78
C ARG A 2 -3.46 11.39 40.39
N GLU A 3 -3.24 10.38 39.56
CA GLU A 3 -3.39 8.98 39.95
C GLU A 3 -2.05 8.27 39.83
N ILE A 4 -1.76 7.43 40.83
CA ILE A 4 -0.67 6.45 40.81
C ILE A 4 -1.32 5.07 40.86
N SER A 5 -1.01 4.23 39.88
CA SER A 5 -1.44 2.84 39.86
C SER A 5 -0.28 1.93 40.23
N ALA A 6 -0.51 1.02 41.18
CA ALA A 6 0.45 0.04 41.64
C ALA A 6 -0.10 -1.38 41.45
N LYS A 7 0.80 -2.34 41.21
CA LYS A 7 0.47 -3.76 41.14
C LYS A 7 1.08 -4.49 42.33
N LEU A 8 0.23 -5.10 43.13
CA LEU A 8 0.58 -5.88 44.30
C LEU A 8 0.97 -7.31 43.92
N SER A 9 1.80 -7.94 44.75
CA SER A 9 2.18 -9.36 44.59
C SER A 9 1.06 -10.34 44.96
N LYS A 10 0.04 -9.87 45.68
CA LYS A 10 -1.14 -10.62 46.12
C LYS A 10 -2.34 -9.69 46.23
N ASN A 11 -3.55 -10.26 46.21
CA ASN A 11 -4.76 -9.49 46.48
C ASN A 11 -4.75 -8.97 47.92
N ALA A 12 -5.03 -7.68 48.08
CA ALA A 12 -5.19 -7.04 49.37
C ALA A 12 -6.14 -5.85 49.25
N GLU A 13 -6.97 -5.64 50.27
CA GLU A 13 -7.77 -4.42 50.40
C GLU A 13 -6.88 -3.36 51.04
N VAL A 14 -6.66 -2.24 50.34
CA VAL A 14 -5.79 -1.15 50.80
C VAL A 14 -6.63 0.08 51.08
N LYS A 15 -6.53 0.63 52.30
CA LYS A 15 -7.22 1.85 52.70
C LYS A 15 -6.32 3.06 52.52
N ALA A 16 -6.92 4.25 52.41
CA ALA A 16 -6.16 5.50 52.33
C ALA A 16 -5.21 5.72 53.53
N SER A 17 -5.55 5.22 54.73
CA SER A 17 -4.68 5.27 55.92
C SER A 17 -3.40 4.45 55.78
N ASP A 18 -3.39 3.48 54.89
CA ASP A 18 -2.30 2.51 54.73
C ASP A 18 -1.27 3.00 53.71
N VAL A 19 -1.59 4.08 52.99
CA VAL A 19 -0.82 4.61 51.87
C VAL A 19 -0.09 5.89 52.25
N THR A 20 1.21 5.92 51.99
CA THR A 20 2.01 7.14 52.00
C THR A 20 2.59 7.36 50.61
N VAL A 21 2.39 8.56 50.05
CA VAL A 21 3.07 8.99 48.81
C VAL A 21 4.02 10.13 49.15
N THR A 22 5.27 10.04 48.73
CA THR A 22 6.26 11.12 48.87
C THR A 22 6.85 11.53 47.54
N ASP A 23 7.11 12.83 47.35
CA ASP A 23 7.91 13.31 46.23
C ASP A 23 9.42 13.05 46.43
N ALA A 24 10.24 13.35 45.42
CA ALA A 24 11.68 13.15 45.46
C ALA A 24 12.41 13.92 46.58
N GLY A 25 11.79 14.98 47.13
CA GLY A 25 12.30 15.73 48.28
C GLY A 25 11.92 15.13 49.63
N GLY A 26 11.19 14.00 49.64
CA GLY A 26 10.67 13.36 50.85
C GLY A 26 9.42 14.01 51.42
N ARG A 27 8.80 14.97 50.72
CA ARG A 27 7.56 15.61 51.17
C ARG A 27 6.39 14.68 50.93
N LYS A 28 5.60 14.43 51.97
CA LYS A 28 4.35 13.66 51.88
C LYS A 28 3.30 14.40 51.07
N LEU A 29 2.64 13.68 50.17
CA LEU A 29 1.55 14.14 49.34
C LEU A 29 0.22 13.64 49.91
N ASN A 30 -0.83 14.46 49.81
CA ASN A 30 -2.12 14.12 50.37
C ASN A 30 -2.86 13.13 49.46
N VAL A 31 -3.20 11.98 50.03
CA VAL A 31 -4.02 10.95 49.38
C VAL A 31 -5.50 11.33 49.54
N LYS A 32 -6.20 11.44 48.43
CA LYS A 32 -7.63 11.76 48.38
C LYS A 32 -8.49 10.50 48.43
N ASP A 33 -8.11 9.48 47.66
CA ASP A 33 -8.86 8.23 47.53
C ASP A 33 -7.94 7.06 47.19
N VAL A 34 -8.32 5.85 47.58
CA VAL A 34 -7.60 4.61 47.25
C VAL A 34 -8.63 3.55 46.87
N LYS A 35 -8.44 2.94 45.70
CA LYS A 35 -9.27 1.85 45.21
C LYS A 35 -8.42 0.61 44.95
N SER A 36 -8.89 -0.53 45.41
CA SER A 36 -8.30 -1.84 45.14
C SER A 36 -9.19 -2.64 44.19
N ASP A 37 -8.63 -3.14 43.10
CA ASP A 37 -9.27 -4.09 42.18
C ASP A 37 -8.33 -5.28 41.95
N GLY A 38 -8.59 -6.39 42.65
CA GLY A 38 -7.72 -7.56 42.67
C GLY A 38 -6.31 -7.22 43.18
N THR A 39 -5.34 -7.26 42.27
CA THR A 39 -3.92 -6.92 42.57
C THR A 39 -3.58 -5.48 42.22
N THR A 40 -4.50 -4.70 41.65
CA THR A 40 -4.24 -3.31 41.26
C THR A 40 -4.76 -2.37 42.33
N VAL A 41 -3.91 -1.43 42.73
CA VAL A 41 -4.28 -0.33 43.62
C VAL A 41 -4.13 0.97 42.87
N THR A 42 -5.19 1.77 42.82
CA THR A 42 -5.18 3.13 42.26
C THR A 42 -5.30 4.13 43.40
N VAL A 43 -4.26 4.94 43.57
CA VAL A 43 -4.16 6.01 44.56
C VAL A 43 -4.42 7.33 43.85
N THR A 44 -5.48 8.03 44.25
CA THR A 44 -5.82 9.36 43.75
C THR A 44 -5.35 10.41 44.74
N LEU A 45 -4.63 11.43 44.27
CA LEU A 45 -4.16 12.55 45.08
C LEU A 45 -5.07 13.78 44.92
N ASP A 46 -4.99 14.70 45.87
CA ASP A 46 -5.73 15.98 45.83
C ASP A 46 -5.14 17.00 44.85
N GLN A 47 -3.92 16.76 44.37
CA GLN A 47 -3.11 17.64 43.55
C GLN A 47 -2.61 16.92 42.28
N ASP A 48 -2.28 17.71 41.26
CA ASP A 48 -1.59 17.22 40.05
C ASP A 48 -0.18 16.75 40.39
N LEU A 49 0.21 15.62 39.78
CA LEU A 49 1.59 15.16 39.79
C LEU A 49 2.37 15.83 38.66
N ASP A 50 3.60 16.24 38.94
CA ASP A 50 4.58 16.52 37.89
C ASP A 50 4.96 15.20 37.21
N ILE A 51 4.71 15.10 35.91
CA ILE A 51 5.03 13.93 35.07
C ILE A 51 6.54 13.73 34.86
N ARG A 52 7.36 14.72 35.24
CA ARG A 52 8.82 14.61 35.27
C ARG A 52 9.33 14.21 36.65
N GLY A 53 8.42 14.07 37.63
CA GLY A 53 8.74 13.71 38.99
C GLY A 53 8.86 12.20 39.18
N LYS A 54 9.59 11.83 40.23
CA LYS A 54 9.63 10.50 40.83
C LYS A 54 8.94 10.57 42.18
N TYR A 55 8.07 9.60 42.46
CA TYR A 55 7.32 9.51 43.70
C TYR A 55 7.53 8.14 44.33
N ALA A 56 7.70 8.07 45.64
CA ALA A 56 7.68 6.79 46.34
C ALA A 56 6.25 6.56 46.86
N LEU A 57 5.68 5.42 46.52
CA LEU A 57 4.43 4.91 47.05
C LEU A 57 4.74 3.79 48.04
N GLU A 58 4.48 4.04 49.31
CA GLU A 58 4.56 3.05 50.38
C GLU A 58 3.16 2.61 50.77
N ILE A 59 2.95 1.30 50.84
CA ILE A 59 1.73 0.67 51.36
C ILE A 59 2.13 -0.17 52.56
N THR A 60 1.51 0.13 53.71
CA THR A 60 1.75 -0.55 54.99
C THR A 60 1.67 -2.06 54.81
N ASP A 61 2.67 -2.78 55.35
CA ASP A 61 2.82 -4.24 55.26
C ASP A 61 2.97 -4.85 53.84
N LEU A 62 2.95 -4.03 52.79
CA LEU A 62 3.11 -4.45 51.39
C LEU A 62 4.36 -3.86 50.70
N GLY A 63 5.02 -2.90 51.35
CA GLY A 63 6.32 -2.35 50.94
C GLY A 63 6.21 -1.04 50.17
N SER A 64 7.32 -0.63 49.57
CA SER A 64 7.43 0.63 48.83
C SER A 64 7.92 0.40 47.40
N ALA A 65 7.41 1.19 46.47
CA ALA A 65 7.83 1.21 45.08
C ALA A 65 7.88 2.64 44.54
N ASP A 66 8.75 2.87 43.56
CA ASP A 66 8.84 4.13 42.85
C ASP A 66 7.79 4.20 41.73
N ALA A 67 7.20 5.38 41.57
CA ALA A 67 6.26 5.74 40.52
C ALA A 67 6.83 6.90 39.70
N VAL A 68 6.83 6.72 38.38
CA VAL A 68 7.17 7.72 37.36
C VAL A 68 6.08 7.72 36.30
N ALA A 69 6.13 8.64 35.33
CA ALA A 69 5.16 8.68 34.24
C ALA A 69 5.12 7.34 33.47
N GLY A 70 3.99 6.65 33.55
CA GLY A 70 3.70 5.41 32.82
C GLY A 70 2.61 5.62 31.78
N SER A 71 1.45 4.97 31.96
CA SER A 71 0.30 5.04 31.04
C SER A 71 -0.33 6.43 30.91
N VAL A 72 0.02 7.38 31.78
CA VAL A 72 -0.49 8.77 31.75
C VAL A 72 -0.29 9.43 30.38
N VAL A 73 0.80 9.09 29.67
CA VAL A 73 1.11 9.63 28.34
C VAL A 73 0.10 9.26 27.25
N ARG A 74 -0.78 8.28 27.52
CA ARG A 74 -1.82 7.79 26.58
C ARG A 74 -3.23 8.29 26.94
N THR A 75 -3.33 9.25 27.86
CA THR A 75 -4.63 9.81 28.29
C THR A 75 -4.96 11.09 27.54
N ASP A 76 -6.24 11.34 27.25
CA ASP A 76 -6.66 12.59 26.62
C ASP A 76 -6.28 13.83 27.46
N GLU A 77 -6.19 13.68 28.78
CA GLU A 77 -5.77 14.76 29.67
C GLU A 77 -4.31 15.15 29.41
N PHE A 78 -3.43 14.17 29.26
CA PHE A 78 -2.03 14.39 28.90
C PHE A 78 -1.92 15.01 27.51
N ASP A 79 -2.65 14.47 26.53
CA ASP A 79 -2.63 14.97 25.16
C ASP A 79 -3.10 16.43 25.10
N ARG A 80 -4.25 16.78 25.71
CA ARG A 80 -4.70 18.18 25.82
C ARG A 80 -3.68 19.11 26.49
N LYS A 81 -2.94 18.61 27.49
CA LYS A 81 -1.98 19.41 28.26
C LYS A 81 -0.68 19.63 27.50
N TYR A 82 -0.15 18.61 26.84
CA TYR A 82 1.20 18.60 26.26
C TYR A 82 1.25 18.53 24.73
N ALA A 83 0.14 18.32 24.03
CA ALA A 83 0.13 18.43 22.57
C ALA A 83 0.64 19.82 22.14
N TYR A 84 1.54 19.79 21.16
CA TYR A 84 2.14 20.97 20.55
C TYR A 84 1.82 20.95 19.07
N ASN A 85 1.19 22.03 18.60
CA ASN A 85 0.68 22.14 17.23
C ASN A 85 1.62 22.89 16.28
N GLY A 86 2.83 23.26 16.73
CA GLY A 86 3.82 23.89 15.86
C GLY A 86 4.42 22.86 14.90
N ASP A 87 4.76 23.32 13.70
CA ASP A 87 5.33 22.53 12.60
C ASP A 87 6.86 22.64 12.53
N ASP A 88 7.50 23.01 13.64
CA ASP A 88 8.90 23.40 13.73
C ASP A 88 9.76 22.46 14.59
N PHE A 89 9.34 21.21 14.73
CA PHE A 89 10.16 20.15 15.32
C PHE A 89 11.38 19.81 14.46
N GLY A 90 12.39 19.24 15.13
CA GLY A 90 13.62 18.82 14.48
C GLY A 90 14.70 19.90 14.47
N ALA A 91 15.67 19.74 13.55
CA ALA A 91 16.71 20.72 13.30
C ALA A 91 16.37 21.63 12.12
N THR A 92 16.17 22.93 12.38
CA THR A 92 15.94 23.97 11.36
C THR A 92 17.20 24.83 11.20
N TYR A 93 17.84 24.72 10.03
CA TYR A 93 19.09 25.44 9.71
C TYR A 93 18.82 26.73 8.93
N ASP A 94 19.40 27.85 9.39
CA ASP A 94 19.40 29.14 8.69
C ASP A 94 20.74 29.88 8.79
N LYS A 95 20.76 31.16 8.39
CA LYS A 95 21.97 32.02 8.45
C LYS A 95 22.42 32.36 9.88
N ASN A 96 21.54 32.22 10.87
CA ASN A 96 21.77 32.54 12.26
C ASN A 96 22.17 31.32 13.09
N GLY A 97 22.08 30.11 12.55
CA GLY A 97 22.48 28.87 13.22
C GLY A 97 21.46 27.76 12.98
N THR A 98 21.38 26.82 13.90
CA THR A 98 20.40 25.75 13.89
C THR A 98 19.54 25.83 15.15
N VAL A 99 18.22 25.84 14.95
CA VAL A 99 17.24 25.69 16.02
C VAL A 99 16.88 24.22 16.12
N PHE A 100 16.98 23.66 17.32
CA PHE A 100 16.64 22.27 17.63
C PHE A 100 15.40 22.24 18.52
N LYS A 101 14.40 21.42 18.18
CA LYS A 101 13.19 21.22 18.98
C LYS A 101 12.82 19.74 19.10
N LEU A 102 12.68 19.27 20.33
CA LEU A 102 12.26 17.90 20.66
C LEU A 102 11.06 17.94 21.60
N TRP A 103 10.00 17.20 21.28
CA TRP A 103 8.90 16.95 22.21
C TRP A 103 9.24 15.79 23.13
N ALA A 104 9.50 16.09 24.41
CA ALA A 104 9.81 15.09 25.43
C ALA A 104 9.24 15.54 26.79
N PRO A 105 7.90 15.57 26.94
CA PRO A 105 7.23 16.16 28.11
C PRO A 105 7.54 15.45 29.43
N THR A 106 7.87 14.16 29.41
CA THR A 106 8.22 13.36 30.60
C THR A 106 9.70 13.39 30.96
N ALA A 107 10.57 13.92 30.08
CA ALA A 107 11.99 14.01 30.34
C ALA A 107 12.28 15.01 31.46
N GLN A 108 13.29 14.71 32.27
CA GLN A 108 13.83 15.65 33.26
C GLN A 108 14.94 16.53 32.68
N LYS A 109 15.67 16.00 31.71
CA LYS A 109 16.76 16.68 31.02
C LYS A 109 16.85 16.19 29.58
N VAL A 110 17.11 17.12 28.67
CA VAL A 110 17.47 16.80 27.28
C VAL A 110 18.76 17.53 26.94
N GLU A 111 19.72 16.79 26.40
CA GLU A 111 21.00 17.31 25.92
C GLU A 111 21.09 17.10 24.40
N LEU A 112 21.44 18.16 23.67
CA LEU A 112 21.86 18.09 22.28
C LEU A 112 23.33 17.65 22.25
N VAL A 113 23.61 16.52 21.59
CA VAL A 113 24.99 16.01 21.42
C VAL A 113 25.35 16.08 19.95
N THR A 114 26.43 16.76 19.62
CA THR A 114 26.98 16.86 18.26
C THR A 114 28.25 16.03 18.12
N PHE A 115 28.61 15.66 16.89
CA PHE A 115 29.77 14.78 16.63
C PHE A 115 30.78 15.42 15.67
N ARG A 116 32.05 15.01 15.80
CA ARG A 116 33.16 15.54 14.99
C ARG A 116 33.08 15.22 13.50
N SER A 117 32.34 14.17 13.13
CA SER A 117 32.14 13.74 11.75
C SER A 117 30.77 13.10 11.57
N ALA A 118 30.19 13.29 10.38
CA ALA A 118 28.98 12.61 9.94
C ALA A 118 29.28 11.37 9.06
N ASP A 119 30.54 11.13 8.72
CA ASP A 119 30.95 10.06 7.80
C ASP A 119 31.23 8.73 8.52
N SER A 120 31.36 8.77 9.85
CA SER A 120 31.61 7.59 10.69
C SER A 120 30.58 7.47 11.81
N ALA A 121 30.02 6.28 11.97
CA ALA A 121 29.12 5.94 13.07
C ALA A 121 29.81 6.01 14.45
N ASP A 122 31.14 5.91 14.48
CA ASP A 122 31.96 5.89 15.70
C ASP A 122 32.65 7.25 15.97
N ALA A 123 32.26 8.31 15.26
CA ALA A 123 32.83 9.63 15.50
C ALA A 123 32.61 10.08 16.95
N GLU A 124 33.62 10.70 17.55
CA GLU A 124 33.59 11.24 18.92
C GLU A 124 32.60 12.40 19.05
N GLU A 125 32.06 12.57 20.27
CA GLU A 125 31.28 13.75 20.64
C GLU A 125 32.13 15.02 20.48
N ALA A 126 31.57 16.03 19.83
CA ALA A 126 32.17 17.33 19.63
C ALA A 126 31.73 18.32 20.72
N ALA A 127 30.43 18.36 21.01
CA ALA A 127 29.85 19.22 22.04
C ALA A 127 28.54 18.64 22.58
N VAL A 128 28.27 18.94 23.86
CA VAL A 128 27.04 18.59 24.57
C VAL A 128 26.43 19.90 25.10
N VAL A 129 25.18 20.16 24.76
CA VAL A 129 24.44 21.36 25.16
C VAL A 129 23.15 20.96 25.85
N GLU A 130 22.95 21.37 27.09
CA GLU A 130 21.67 21.18 27.78
C GLU A 130 20.58 22.06 27.13
N MET A 131 19.50 21.44 26.69
CA MET A 131 18.38 22.12 26.05
C MET A 131 17.47 22.76 27.09
N ARG A 132 16.81 23.85 26.72
CA ARG A 132 15.85 24.55 27.59
C ARG A 132 14.47 23.93 27.44
N LEU A 133 13.85 23.57 28.55
CA LEU A 133 12.44 23.19 28.57
C LEU A 133 11.56 24.42 28.30
N GLY A 134 10.75 24.35 27.26
CA GLY A 134 9.73 25.33 26.91
C GLY A 134 8.31 24.86 27.26
N GLU A 135 7.33 25.53 26.69
CA GLU A 135 5.92 25.17 26.84
C GLU A 135 5.62 23.78 26.26
N LYS A 136 4.52 23.17 26.72
CA LYS A 136 4.01 21.89 26.19
C LYS A 136 5.00 20.71 26.24
N GLY A 137 6.11 20.83 26.97
CA GLY A 137 7.13 19.78 27.03
C GLY A 137 8.10 19.78 25.85
N VAL A 138 8.18 20.90 25.12
CA VAL A 138 9.13 21.07 24.00
C VAL A 138 10.47 21.55 24.54
N TRP A 139 11.51 20.76 24.33
CA TRP A 139 12.90 21.12 24.62
C TRP A 139 13.49 21.85 23.42
N ASN A 140 14.20 22.95 23.65
CA ASN A 140 14.77 23.76 22.59
C ASN A 140 16.23 24.20 22.85
N ALA A 141 17.01 24.30 21.78
CA ALA A 141 18.33 24.93 21.77
C ALA A 141 18.53 25.69 20.46
N THR A 142 19.31 26.77 20.48
CA THR A 142 19.68 27.52 19.28
C THR A 142 21.19 27.69 19.29
N GLU A 143 21.86 26.97 18.39
CA GLU A 143 23.31 26.83 18.41
C GLU A 143 23.92 27.14 17.04
N LYS A 144 25.20 27.54 17.02
CA LYS A 144 25.96 27.75 15.78
C LYS A 144 26.45 26.43 15.18
N VAL A 145 25.54 25.47 15.01
CA VAL A 145 25.82 24.16 14.40
C VAL A 145 25.67 24.26 12.88
N PRO A 146 26.70 23.96 12.09
CA PRO A 146 26.63 24.04 10.64
C PRO A 146 25.84 22.89 10.02
N SER A 147 25.37 23.08 8.78
CA SER A 147 24.87 21.99 7.93
C SER A 147 25.91 20.87 7.81
N SER A 148 25.45 19.64 7.64
CA SER A 148 26.24 18.41 7.59
C SER A 148 26.86 17.97 8.92
N THR A 149 26.46 18.57 10.04
CA THR A 149 26.87 18.10 11.38
C THR A 149 25.95 16.98 11.85
N ALA A 150 26.52 15.87 12.33
CA ALA A 150 25.76 14.80 12.96
C ALA A 150 25.39 15.14 14.41
N TYR A 151 24.19 14.75 14.84
CA TYR A 151 23.68 14.98 16.20
C TYR A 151 22.71 13.89 16.67
N ILE A 152 22.49 13.85 17.99
CA ILE A 152 21.43 13.09 18.68
C ILE A 152 20.85 13.95 19.82
N TYR A 153 19.78 13.46 20.43
CA TYR A 153 19.33 13.89 21.75
C TYR A 153 19.65 12.83 22.80
N ARG A 154 20.25 13.25 23.92
CA ARG A 154 20.41 12.44 25.13
C ARG A 154 19.33 12.84 26.12
N VAL A 155 18.41 11.92 26.42
CA VAL A 155 17.18 12.17 27.17
C VAL A 155 17.22 11.41 28.49
N SER A 156 17.17 12.14 29.61
CA SER A 156 17.18 11.57 30.96
C SER A 156 15.81 11.67 31.63
N PHE A 157 15.42 10.60 32.34
CA PHE A 157 14.11 10.44 32.96
C PHE A 157 14.18 10.31 34.49
N ALA A 158 13.02 10.45 35.13
CA ALA A 158 12.89 10.49 36.58
C ALA A 158 13.29 9.18 37.30
N ASP A 159 13.27 8.05 36.60
CA ASP A 159 13.74 6.76 37.11
C ASP A 159 15.27 6.62 37.09
N GLY A 160 15.98 7.62 36.57
CA GLY A 160 17.44 7.63 36.41
C GLY A 160 17.92 7.06 35.06
N THR A 161 17.01 6.59 34.21
CA THR A 161 17.38 6.12 32.87
C THR A 161 17.81 7.28 31.97
N THR A 162 18.75 7.02 31.08
CA THR A 162 19.19 7.96 30.05
C THR A 162 19.32 7.23 28.73
N ASN A 163 18.70 7.77 27.68
CA ASN A 163 18.65 7.18 26.35
C ASN A 163 19.16 8.17 25.31
N ASP A 164 20.00 7.69 24.41
CA ASP A 164 20.42 8.42 23.22
C ASP A 164 19.45 8.10 22.08
N SER A 165 18.90 9.13 21.43
CA SER A 165 17.94 9.01 20.34
C SER A 165 18.35 9.88 19.16
N ALA A 166 18.24 9.32 17.95
CA ALA A 166 18.16 10.16 16.76
C ALA A 166 16.90 11.06 16.85
N ASP A 167 16.93 12.18 16.14
CA ASP A 167 15.79 13.09 16.01
C ASP A 167 14.68 12.43 15.19
N PRO A 168 13.45 12.24 15.75
CA PRO A 168 12.32 11.69 15.01
C PRO A 168 11.91 12.51 13.78
N TYR A 169 12.28 13.79 13.74
CA TYR A 169 12.01 14.73 12.64
C TYR A 169 13.25 14.95 11.75
N ALA A 170 14.28 14.12 11.89
CA ALA A 170 15.48 14.20 11.06
C ALA A 170 15.17 14.08 9.57
N ARG A 171 15.74 15.00 8.77
CA ARG A 171 15.64 14.96 7.30
C ARG A 171 16.82 14.25 6.63
N ALA A 172 17.83 13.87 7.41
CA ALA A 172 18.94 13.03 7.01
C ALA A 172 19.57 12.34 8.21
N SER A 173 20.32 11.29 7.93
CA SER A 173 21.08 10.53 8.89
C SER A 173 22.46 10.16 8.35
N VAL A 174 23.34 9.74 9.25
CA VAL A 174 24.56 9.02 8.89
C VAL A 174 24.22 7.61 8.37
N VAL A 175 25.23 6.87 7.91
CA VAL A 175 25.07 5.46 7.49
C VAL A 175 24.37 4.64 8.59
N ASN A 176 23.38 3.84 8.18
CA ASN A 176 22.55 3.01 9.07
C ASN A 176 21.72 3.77 10.13
N GLY A 177 21.48 5.08 9.97
CA GLY A 177 20.42 5.79 10.70
C GLY A 177 20.69 6.07 12.18
N ARG A 178 21.89 5.77 12.70
CA ARG A 178 22.18 5.87 14.15
C ARG A 178 22.25 7.31 14.69
N ARG A 179 22.45 8.30 13.83
CA ARG A 179 22.57 9.73 14.17
C ARG A 179 21.91 10.57 13.08
N SER A 180 21.26 11.65 13.49
CA SER A 180 20.63 12.63 12.60
C SER A 180 21.67 13.60 12.05
N VAL A 181 21.39 14.22 10.91
CA VAL A 181 22.29 15.22 10.29
C VAL A 181 21.53 16.51 10.05
N VAL A 182 22.12 17.64 10.44
CA VAL A 182 21.60 18.97 10.12
C VAL A 182 21.68 19.20 8.61
N LEU A 183 20.58 19.56 7.96
CA LEU A 183 20.56 19.87 6.53
C LEU A 183 20.13 21.30 6.25
N SER A 184 20.83 21.95 5.33
CA SER A 184 20.40 23.21 4.73
C SER A 184 19.43 23.01 3.56
N ASN A 185 18.56 23.99 3.32
CA ASN A 185 17.68 23.96 2.13
C ASN A 185 18.47 23.98 0.80
N ALA A 186 19.70 24.49 0.80
CA ALA A 186 20.54 24.55 -0.39
C ALA A 186 20.91 23.16 -0.94
N VAL A 187 21.04 22.15 -0.05
CA VAL A 187 21.39 20.77 -0.45
C VAL A 187 20.16 19.91 -0.78
N THR A 188 18.96 20.30 -0.32
CA THR A 188 17.71 19.57 -0.58
C THR A 188 16.92 20.12 -1.78
N THR A 189 17.32 21.26 -2.33
CA THR A 189 16.61 21.89 -3.46
C THR A 189 17.09 21.36 -4.81
N VAL A 190 16.19 20.72 -5.56
CA VAL A 190 16.45 20.32 -6.95
C VAL A 190 16.20 21.50 -7.89
N LYS A 191 17.29 22.02 -8.48
CA LYS A 191 17.22 23.12 -9.47
C LYS A 191 16.46 22.68 -10.73
N ASN A 192 15.78 23.62 -11.36
CA ASN A 192 15.06 23.42 -12.63
C ASN A 192 13.97 22.33 -12.59
N SER A 193 13.43 22.03 -11.40
CA SER A 193 12.25 21.18 -11.28
C SER A 193 10.98 21.99 -11.60
N ARG A 194 10.09 21.41 -12.42
CA ARG A 194 8.75 21.96 -12.69
C ARG A 194 7.73 20.99 -12.09
N ARG A 195 6.90 21.48 -11.18
CA ARG A 195 5.76 20.72 -10.68
C ARG A 195 4.72 20.56 -11.80
N MET A 196 4.28 19.33 -12.04
CA MET A 196 3.17 19.04 -12.94
C MET A 196 1.86 19.62 -12.39
N ALA A 197 0.87 19.82 -13.26
CA ALA A 197 -0.47 20.15 -12.82
C ALA A 197 -1.03 19.05 -11.88
N PRO A 198 -1.93 19.40 -10.93
CA PRO A 198 -2.53 18.40 -10.06
C PRO A 198 -3.24 17.29 -10.84
N PHE A 199 -3.08 16.05 -10.39
CA PHE A 199 -3.87 14.93 -10.86
C PHE A 199 -5.22 14.94 -10.14
N THR A 200 -6.33 15.04 -10.86
CA THR A 200 -7.64 15.45 -10.31
C THR A 200 -8.67 14.34 -10.23
N LYS A 201 -8.47 13.22 -10.94
CA LYS A 201 -9.40 12.09 -10.97
C LYS A 201 -8.67 10.78 -10.78
N ASN A 202 -8.77 10.19 -9.58
CA ASN A 202 -8.06 8.96 -9.23
C ASN A 202 -8.34 7.77 -10.16
N THR A 203 -9.56 7.62 -10.71
CA THR A 203 -9.90 6.54 -11.67
C THR A 203 -9.17 6.64 -13.01
N ASP A 204 -8.47 7.75 -13.27
CA ASP A 204 -7.61 7.91 -14.44
C ASP A 204 -6.22 7.34 -14.19
N ALA A 205 -5.89 7.02 -12.93
CA ALA A 205 -4.61 6.46 -12.58
C ALA A 205 -4.49 5.00 -13.01
N VAL A 206 -3.32 4.71 -13.57
CA VAL A 206 -2.73 3.39 -13.73
C VAL A 206 -1.42 3.38 -12.96
N ILE A 207 -1.36 2.56 -11.93
CA ILE A 207 -0.27 2.46 -10.96
C ILE A 207 0.61 1.25 -11.30
N ALA A 208 1.92 1.49 -11.45
CA ALA A 208 2.93 0.46 -11.55
C ALA A 208 3.72 0.39 -10.24
N GLU A 209 3.58 -0.70 -9.51
CA GLU A 209 4.35 -0.94 -8.30
C GLU A 209 5.73 -1.52 -8.63
N THR A 210 6.78 -0.95 -8.03
CA THR A 210 8.14 -1.47 -8.15
C THR A 210 8.98 -1.21 -6.90
N HIS A 211 10.17 -1.78 -6.88
CA HIS A 211 11.19 -1.54 -5.86
C HIS A 211 12.46 -1.02 -6.53
N ILE A 212 13.10 0.00 -5.92
CA ILE A 212 14.29 0.66 -6.49
C ILE A 212 15.39 -0.34 -6.81
N ARG A 213 15.55 -1.33 -5.93
CA ARG A 213 16.54 -2.39 -6.12
C ARG A 213 16.13 -3.27 -7.31
N ASP A 214 14.94 -3.84 -7.24
CA ASP A 214 14.47 -4.89 -8.15
C ASP A 214 14.46 -4.43 -9.62
N LEU A 215 13.99 -3.19 -9.87
CA LEU A 215 13.84 -2.65 -11.23
C LEU A 215 15.15 -2.69 -12.02
N THR A 216 16.29 -2.47 -11.35
CA THR A 216 17.57 -2.20 -12.01
C THR A 216 18.72 -3.06 -11.53
N LYS A 217 18.52 -3.93 -10.53
CA LYS A 217 19.61 -4.74 -9.97
C LYS A 217 20.17 -5.75 -10.95
N ASN A 218 19.33 -6.32 -11.82
CA ASN A 218 19.77 -7.28 -12.82
C ASN A 218 20.68 -6.62 -13.87
N ALA A 219 21.72 -7.32 -14.30
CA ALA A 219 22.67 -6.82 -15.29
C ALA A 219 22.02 -6.57 -16.66
N ASN A 220 21.01 -7.36 -16.99
CA ASN A 220 20.23 -7.20 -18.22
C ASN A 220 19.22 -6.04 -18.16
N SER A 221 19.16 -5.26 -17.07
CA SER A 221 18.46 -3.98 -17.08
C SER A 221 19.11 -2.95 -18.00
N GLY A 222 20.37 -3.14 -18.40
CA GLY A 222 21.12 -2.16 -19.19
C GLY A 222 21.54 -0.91 -18.42
N VAL A 223 21.16 -0.78 -17.15
CA VAL A 223 21.60 0.29 -16.24
C VAL A 223 23.08 0.10 -15.93
N SER A 224 23.82 1.21 -15.89
CA SER A 224 25.23 1.24 -15.52
C SER A 224 25.49 0.57 -14.17
N GLU A 225 26.56 -0.21 -14.07
CA GLU A 225 26.87 -1.03 -12.89
C GLU A 225 26.87 -0.22 -11.58
N ALA A 226 27.38 1.00 -11.62
CA ALA A 226 27.43 1.91 -10.47
C ALA A 226 26.04 2.36 -9.98
N HIS A 227 25.02 2.33 -10.84
CA HIS A 227 23.67 2.81 -10.54
C HIS A 227 22.65 1.69 -10.29
N ARG A 228 22.98 0.43 -10.59
CA ARG A 228 22.09 -0.72 -10.38
C ARG A 228 21.60 -0.83 -8.94
N GLY A 229 20.29 -0.86 -8.79
CA GLY A 229 19.59 -0.95 -7.52
C GLY A 229 19.64 0.31 -6.66
N LYS A 230 19.83 1.49 -7.27
CA LYS A 230 19.91 2.79 -6.59
C LYS A 230 18.94 3.79 -7.23
N TYR A 231 18.66 4.89 -6.53
CA TYR A 231 17.82 5.99 -7.05
C TYR A 231 18.26 6.50 -8.42
N LEU A 232 19.57 6.61 -8.68
CA LEU A 232 20.10 7.05 -9.98
C LEU A 232 19.83 6.05 -11.10
N GLY A 233 19.73 4.75 -10.79
CA GLY A 233 19.39 3.73 -11.79
C GLY A 233 17.94 3.84 -12.25
N MET A 234 17.03 4.29 -11.38
CA MET A 234 15.60 4.46 -11.70
C MET A 234 15.35 5.53 -12.76
N ILE A 235 16.29 6.44 -12.99
CA ILE A 235 16.15 7.59 -13.90
C ILE A 235 17.17 7.57 -15.05
N GLU A 236 17.91 6.47 -15.20
CA GLU A 236 18.87 6.30 -16.29
C GLU A 236 18.09 6.05 -17.60
N ASN A 237 18.27 6.92 -18.59
CA ASN A 237 17.60 6.82 -19.90
C ASN A 237 18.46 6.05 -20.91
N GLY A 238 17.84 5.56 -21.96
CA GLY A 238 18.46 4.79 -23.04
C GLY A 238 18.80 3.35 -22.66
N THR A 239 18.26 2.86 -21.54
CA THR A 239 18.58 1.53 -21.00
C THR A 239 17.87 0.45 -21.79
N LYS A 240 18.60 -0.65 -22.07
CA LYS A 240 18.12 -1.74 -22.91
C LYS A 240 18.57 -3.09 -22.40
N ASN A 241 17.75 -4.11 -22.64
CA ASN A 241 18.10 -5.50 -22.36
C ASN A 241 19.05 -6.08 -23.43
N SER A 242 19.38 -7.38 -23.33
CA SER A 242 20.33 -8.04 -24.22
C SER A 242 19.92 -8.11 -25.70
N LYS A 243 18.63 -7.90 -26.02
CA LYS A 243 18.10 -7.84 -27.39
C LYS A 243 17.72 -6.42 -27.82
N GLY A 244 18.08 -5.41 -27.04
CA GLY A 244 17.85 -4.00 -27.39
C GLY A 244 16.44 -3.50 -27.09
N LYS A 245 15.62 -4.25 -26.34
CA LYS A 245 14.31 -3.78 -25.85
C LYS A 245 14.50 -2.78 -24.71
N ALA A 246 13.65 -1.75 -24.65
CA ALA A 246 13.72 -0.75 -23.59
C ALA A 246 13.49 -1.38 -22.21
N THR A 247 14.12 -0.81 -21.19
CA THR A 247 14.03 -1.22 -19.78
C THR A 247 13.89 0.02 -18.88
N GLY A 248 13.70 -0.18 -17.57
CA GLY A 248 13.75 0.92 -16.60
C GLY A 248 12.74 2.03 -16.88
N ALA A 249 13.16 3.29 -16.77
CA ALA A 249 12.29 4.46 -16.94
C ALA A 249 11.67 4.55 -18.35
N ASP A 250 12.43 4.22 -19.39
CA ASP A 250 11.96 4.25 -20.77
C ASP A 250 10.84 3.23 -20.99
N TYR A 251 10.98 2.04 -20.41
CA TYR A 251 9.97 1.00 -20.48
C TYR A 251 8.69 1.37 -19.72
N LEU A 252 8.80 1.94 -18.51
CA LEU A 252 7.63 2.41 -17.76
C LEU A 252 6.86 3.49 -18.54
N LYS A 253 7.59 4.39 -19.21
CA LYS A 253 6.99 5.36 -20.13
C LYS A 253 6.33 4.68 -21.34
N GLU A 254 6.99 3.67 -21.91
CA GLU A 254 6.46 2.89 -23.04
C GLU A 254 5.16 2.17 -22.69
N LEU A 255 5.07 1.58 -21.48
CA LEU A 255 3.85 0.95 -20.96
C LEU A 255 2.68 1.92 -20.83
N GLY A 256 2.94 3.22 -20.68
CA GLY A 256 1.91 4.25 -20.57
C GLY A 256 1.30 4.38 -19.16
N VAL A 257 2.03 3.96 -18.13
CA VAL A 257 1.58 4.14 -16.73
C VAL A 257 1.55 5.62 -16.34
N THR A 258 0.75 5.95 -15.33
CA THR A 258 0.62 7.33 -14.83
C THR A 258 1.41 7.55 -13.54
N HIS A 259 1.50 6.51 -12.71
CA HIS A 259 2.09 6.56 -11.38
C HIS A 259 3.05 5.38 -11.22
N VAL A 260 4.20 5.63 -10.60
CA VAL A 260 5.14 4.59 -10.16
C VAL A 260 5.09 4.57 -8.64
N GLN A 261 4.55 3.50 -8.06
CA GLN A 261 4.55 3.25 -6.62
C GLN A 261 5.88 2.58 -6.26
N ILE A 262 6.62 3.19 -5.33
CA ILE A 262 7.95 2.72 -4.94
C ILE A 262 7.86 2.12 -3.53
N GLN A 263 8.15 0.82 -3.41
CA GLN A 263 8.25 0.09 -2.14
C GLN A 263 9.32 0.72 -1.21
N PRO A 264 9.17 0.55 0.12
CA PRO A 264 9.10 1.64 1.08
C PRO A 264 10.22 2.68 0.97
N ASN A 265 9.81 3.94 0.81
CA ASN A 265 10.66 5.11 0.96
C ASN A 265 10.10 6.21 1.91
N ALA A 266 8.93 6.02 2.57
CA ALA A 266 8.48 6.77 3.77
C ALA A 266 7.10 6.29 4.30
N TYR A 267 6.75 6.75 5.52
CA TYR A 267 5.56 6.41 6.34
C TYR A 267 4.52 7.56 6.38
N GLU A 268 3.24 7.14 6.50
CA GLU A 268 2.00 7.84 6.91
C GLU A 268 1.36 8.95 6.04
N LEU A 269 0.07 8.72 5.71
CA LEU A 269 -0.95 9.70 5.31
C LEU A 269 -2.23 9.40 6.10
N ASP A 270 -2.74 10.33 6.91
CA ASP A 270 -4.19 10.48 7.13
C ASP A 270 -4.56 11.90 7.64
N THR A 271 -5.60 12.48 7.05
CA THR A 271 -6.49 13.45 7.70
C THR A 271 -7.92 13.27 7.15
N ARG A 272 -8.93 13.67 7.95
CA ARG A 272 -10.37 13.37 7.84
C ARG A 272 -11.14 13.78 6.55
N ASN A 273 -10.49 14.26 5.49
CA ASN A 273 -11.09 14.53 4.16
C ASN A 273 -10.40 13.69 3.07
N SER A 274 -10.48 12.37 3.21
CA SER A 274 -9.53 11.43 2.60
C SER A 274 -9.88 10.99 1.17
N THR A 275 -8.97 11.22 0.22
CA THR A 275 -8.96 10.66 -1.16
C THR A 275 -8.34 9.25 -1.20
N VAL A 276 -8.32 8.55 -0.07
CA VAL A 276 -7.62 7.26 0.08
C VAL A 276 -8.40 6.16 -0.64
N SER A 277 -7.71 5.49 -1.55
CA SER A 277 -8.15 4.27 -2.21
C SER A 277 -7.61 3.05 -1.44
N PHE A 278 -8.37 1.96 -1.44
CA PHE A 278 -8.04 0.73 -0.74
C PHE A 278 -7.72 -0.38 -1.73
N PHE A 279 -6.73 -1.21 -1.41
CA PHE A 279 -6.48 -2.45 -2.14
C PHE A 279 -7.75 -3.31 -2.16
N ASN A 280 -8.16 -3.72 -3.35
CA ASN A 280 -9.32 -4.57 -3.54
C ASN A 280 -8.93 -6.06 -3.46
N ASP A 281 -8.84 -6.58 -2.24
CA ASP A 281 -8.57 -8.00 -1.99
C ASP A 281 -9.57 -8.92 -2.71
N SER A 282 -10.81 -8.45 -2.94
CA SER A 282 -11.88 -9.25 -3.52
C SER A 282 -11.71 -9.50 -5.01
N ILE A 283 -11.29 -8.51 -5.80
CA ILE A 283 -11.00 -8.75 -7.22
C ILE A 283 -9.74 -9.60 -7.38
N ARG A 284 -8.73 -9.38 -6.51
CA ARG A 284 -7.50 -10.19 -6.50
C ARG A 284 -7.83 -11.66 -6.27
N ASP A 285 -8.47 -11.97 -5.13
CA ASP A 285 -8.77 -13.36 -4.75
C ASP A 285 -9.82 -13.96 -5.69
N GLY A 286 -10.83 -13.17 -6.10
CA GLY A 286 -11.86 -13.58 -7.06
C GLY A 286 -11.33 -13.88 -8.47
N LEU A 287 -10.14 -13.41 -8.83
CA LEU A 287 -9.50 -13.76 -10.10
C LEU A 287 -8.55 -14.94 -9.97
N LYS A 288 -7.62 -14.90 -9.01
CA LYS A 288 -6.50 -15.84 -8.93
C LYS A 288 -6.66 -16.96 -7.91
N GLY A 289 -7.68 -16.91 -7.05
CA GLY A 289 -7.83 -17.77 -5.88
C GLY A 289 -7.25 -17.15 -4.62
N SER A 290 -7.67 -17.65 -3.45
CA SER A 290 -7.22 -17.17 -2.14
C SER A 290 -5.69 -17.11 -2.05
N VAL A 291 -5.16 -15.96 -1.60
CA VAL A 291 -3.72 -15.81 -1.32
C VAL A 291 -3.25 -16.65 -0.13
N PHE A 292 -4.16 -17.15 0.71
CA PHE A 292 -3.82 -18.00 1.86
C PHE A 292 -3.84 -19.50 1.52
N SER A 293 -4.14 -19.86 0.26
CA SER A 293 -4.07 -21.22 -0.24
C SER A 293 -3.45 -21.24 -1.63
N THR A 294 -2.23 -21.77 -1.74
CA THR A 294 -1.47 -21.76 -2.99
C THR A 294 -2.15 -22.55 -4.11
N GLU A 295 -2.95 -23.56 -3.78
CA GLU A 295 -3.67 -24.42 -4.73
C GLU A 295 -5.05 -23.90 -5.13
N ASP A 296 -5.64 -22.94 -4.41
CA ASP A 296 -7.00 -22.45 -4.70
C ASP A 296 -7.06 -21.75 -6.07
N THR A 297 -8.13 -21.99 -6.82
CA THR A 297 -8.44 -21.32 -8.10
C THR A 297 -9.54 -20.27 -7.89
N ASP A 298 -9.75 -19.40 -8.86
CA ASP A 298 -10.96 -18.58 -8.94
C ASP A 298 -11.34 -18.28 -10.40
N PHE A 299 -12.06 -17.19 -10.67
CA PHE A 299 -12.70 -16.93 -11.95
C PHE A 299 -11.75 -17.07 -13.13
N ALA A 300 -10.56 -16.48 -13.11
CA ALA A 300 -9.65 -16.55 -14.25
C ALA A 300 -9.13 -17.99 -14.50
N SER A 301 -9.01 -18.79 -13.44
CA SER A 301 -8.57 -20.19 -13.48
C SER A 301 -9.71 -21.21 -13.52
N GLY A 302 -10.94 -20.78 -13.85
CA GLY A 302 -12.03 -21.68 -14.23
C GLY A 302 -12.99 -22.08 -13.11
N LYS A 303 -12.93 -21.45 -11.93
CA LYS A 303 -13.80 -21.83 -10.81
C LYS A 303 -15.26 -21.40 -11.08
N PRO A 304 -16.24 -22.32 -11.00
CA PRO A 304 -17.64 -21.97 -11.24
C PRO A 304 -18.27 -21.25 -10.05
N ASN A 305 -19.35 -20.48 -10.30
CA ASN A 305 -20.18 -19.78 -9.32
C ASN A 305 -19.51 -18.57 -8.63
N THR A 306 -18.47 -18.00 -9.23
CA THR A 306 -17.79 -16.78 -8.76
C THR A 306 -18.13 -15.54 -9.60
N GLU A 307 -18.92 -15.73 -10.67
CA GLU A 307 -19.30 -14.71 -11.64
C GLU A 307 -20.00 -13.51 -10.98
N GLY A 308 -20.81 -13.75 -9.94
CA GLY A 308 -21.49 -12.66 -9.22
C GLY A 308 -20.53 -11.74 -8.47
N LEU A 309 -19.46 -12.29 -7.88
CA LEU A 309 -18.41 -11.49 -7.23
C LEU A 309 -17.63 -10.69 -8.27
N ILE A 310 -17.27 -11.31 -9.39
CA ILE A 310 -16.56 -10.64 -10.46
C ILE A 310 -17.41 -9.55 -11.10
N LEU A 311 -18.70 -9.78 -11.36
CA LEU A 311 -19.59 -8.72 -11.87
C LEU A 311 -19.64 -7.53 -10.90
N ASN A 312 -19.77 -7.78 -9.60
CA ASN A 312 -19.79 -6.71 -8.61
C ASN A 312 -18.47 -5.91 -8.63
N ASN A 313 -17.32 -6.57 -8.70
CA ASN A 313 -16.02 -5.91 -8.83
C ASN A 313 -15.89 -5.12 -10.14
N MET A 314 -16.31 -5.69 -11.27
CA MET A 314 -16.31 -5.03 -12.58
C MET A 314 -17.13 -3.74 -12.56
N LEU A 315 -18.22 -3.70 -11.79
CA LEU A 315 -19.09 -2.54 -11.61
C LEU A 315 -18.64 -1.58 -10.49
N GLY A 316 -17.39 -1.69 -10.03
CA GLY A 316 -16.84 -0.80 -9.01
C GLY A 316 -17.25 -1.19 -7.59
N CYS A 317 -17.53 -2.47 -7.35
CA CYS A 317 -17.62 -3.08 -6.02
C CYS A 317 -18.63 -2.37 -5.09
N GLN A 318 -19.80 -2.07 -5.64
CA GLN A 318 -20.81 -1.20 -5.03
C GLN A 318 -21.48 -1.82 -3.81
N ASN A 319 -21.52 -3.15 -3.75
CA ASN A 319 -22.10 -3.88 -2.61
C ASN A 319 -23.57 -3.45 -2.35
N LEU A 320 -24.34 -3.42 -3.44
CA LEU A 320 -25.75 -3.02 -3.46
C LEU A 320 -26.61 -3.91 -2.55
N GLU A 321 -27.72 -3.35 -2.07
CA GLU A 321 -28.70 -4.11 -1.29
C GLU A 321 -29.30 -5.25 -2.11
N GLY A 322 -29.45 -6.42 -1.49
CA GLY A 322 -29.98 -7.61 -2.14
C GLY A 322 -28.98 -8.39 -2.99
N ILE A 323 -27.69 -8.02 -2.97
CA ILE A 323 -26.65 -8.80 -3.64
C ILE A 323 -26.58 -10.24 -3.10
N SER A 324 -26.40 -11.21 -4.01
CA SER A 324 -26.31 -12.62 -3.68
C SER A 324 -25.19 -12.92 -2.68
N LYS A 325 -25.43 -13.89 -1.79
CA LYS A 325 -24.41 -14.39 -0.87
C LYS A 325 -23.18 -14.88 -1.65
N GLY A 326 -22.00 -14.44 -1.26
CA GLY A 326 -20.74 -14.77 -1.94
C GLY A 326 -20.34 -13.81 -3.06
N SER A 327 -21.20 -12.86 -3.44
CA SER A 327 -20.89 -11.83 -4.46
C SER A 327 -20.48 -10.48 -3.87
N PHE A 328 -20.43 -10.37 -2.54
CA PHE A 328 -20.06 -9.16 -1.82
C PHE A 328 -18.55 -9.00 -1.80
N CYS A 329 -18.04 -7.80 -2.13
CA CYS A 329 -16.63 -7.52 -1.95
C CYS A 329 -16.27 -7.23 -0.50
N THR A 330 -15.24 -7.87 0.02
CA THR A 330 -14.70 -7.67 1.36
C THR A 330 -13.30 -7.05 1.30
N ASN A 331 -12.88 -6.40 2.39
CA ASN A 331 -11.47 -6.06 2.64
C ASN A 331 -10.86 -6.96 3.74
N GLY A 332 -11.33 -8.20 3.85
CA GLY A 332 -10.89 -9.16 4.86
C GLY A 332 -11.63 -9.08 6.20
N ASN A 333 -12.14 -7.91 6.63
CA ASN A 333 -12.66 -7.75 8.01
C ASN A 333 -14.10 -7.21 8.12
N ALA A 334 -14.70 -6.65 7.06
CA ALA A 334 -16.11 -6.24 7.08
C ALA A 334 -16.72 -6.09 5.68
N ASN A 335 -18.06 -6.00 5.66
CA ASN A 335 -18.80 -5.53 4.49
C ASN A 335 -18.50 -4.04 4.26
N VAL A 336 -17.55 -3.69 3.40
CA VAL A 336 -17.20 -2.29 3.11
C VAL A 336 -18.13 -1.74 2.02
N LYS A 337 -18.83 -0.64 2.32
CA LYS A 337 -19.50 0.16 1.29
C LYS A 337 -18.57 1.32 0.94
N TYR A 338 -17.98 1.26 -0.25
CA TYR A 338 -17.21 2.36 -0.80
C TYR A 338 -18.17 3.50 -1.21
N GLY A 339 -17.69 4.73 -1.18
CA GLY A 339 -18.46 5.91 -1.61
C GLY A 339 -18.52 6.08 -3.12
N ASN A 340 -17.52 5.60 -3.85
CA ASN A 340 -17.45 5.60 -5.32
C ASN A 340 -16.37 4.61 -5.80
N ALA A 341 -16.33 4.35 -7.11
CA ALA A 341 -15.41 3.37 -7.68
C ALA A 341 -13.92 3.77 -7.54
N GLY A 342 -13.61 5.08 -7.45
CA GLY A 342 -12.26 5.58 -7.26
C GLY A 342 -11.62 5.21 -5.92
N GLN A 343 -12.39 4.74 -4.94
CA GLN A 343 -11.86 4.23 -3.67
C GLN A 343 -11.32 2.80 -3.76
N ILE A 344 -11.34 2.19 -4.95
CA ILE A 344 -11.01 0.78 -5.14
C ILE A 344 -9.79 0.69 -6.05
N VAL A 345 -8.76 0.04 -5.56
CA VAL A 345 -7.57 -0.29 -6.34
C VAL A 345 -7.65 -1.75 -6.78
N ASN A 346 -7.94 -1.95 -8.06
CA ASN A 346 -8.06 -3.26 -8.70
C ASN A 346 -6.67 -3.76 -9.08
N TYR A 347 -6.35 -4.98 -8.67
CA TYR A 347 -5.07 -5.61 -8.93
C TYR A 347 -5.20 -7.13 -8.87
N VAL A 348 -4.18 -7.83 -9.38
CA VAL A 348 -4.06 -9.29 -9.26
C VAL A 348 -2.66 -9.71 -8.77
N GLU A 349 -1.65 -8.88 -8.97
CA GLU A 349 -0.29 -9.03 -8.42
C GLU A 349 0.21 -7.70 -7.82
N ILE A 350 0.82 -7.82 -6.65
CA ILE A 350 1.65 -6.82 -5.96
C ILE A 350 2.85 -7.58 -5.36
N TYR A 351 3.71 -6.91 -4.61
CA TYR A 351 4.90 -7.51 -4.01
C TYR A 351 4.67 -8.65 -3.04
N ASP A 352 3.57 -8.61 -2.28
CA ASP A 352 3.16 -9.64 -1.34
C ASP A 352 2.54 -10.84 -2.05
N ASN A 353 2.69 -12.03 -1.44
CA ASN A 353 2.22 -13.32 -1.95
C ASN A 353 2.94 -13.76 -3.24
N LEU A 354 2.48 -14.88 -3.81
CA LEU A 354 2.94 -15.37 -5.11
C LEU A 354 2.64 -14.35 -6.21
N THR A 355 3.58 -14.21 -7.15
CA THR A 355 3.29 -13.57 -8.43
C THR A 355 2.15 -14.29 -9.13
N LEU A 356 1.42 -13.62 -10.02
CA LEU A 356 0.38 -14.21 -10.84
C LEU A 356 0.93 -15.41 -11.63
N SER A 357 2.12 -15.28 -12.23
CA SER A 357 2.76 -16.39 -12.96
C SER A 357 2.96 -17.62 -12.06
N ASP A 358 3.55 -17.43 -10.87
CA ASP A 358 3.83 -18.54 -9.95
C ASP A 358 2.55 -19.14 -9.37
N LYS A 359 1.56 -18.29 -9.06
CA LYS A 359 0.23 -18.73 -8.62
C LYS A 359 -0.48 -19.55 -9.69
N LEU A 360 -0.41 -19.15 -10.96
CA LEU A 360 -1.01 -19.88 -12.06
C LEU A 360 -0.29 -21.20 -12.34
N ASN A 361 1.03 -21.26 -12.19
CA ASN A 361 1.76 -22.52 -12.24
C ASN A 361 1.17 -23.52 -11.23
N VAL A 362 1.09 -23.10 -9.96
CA VAL A 362 0.61 -23.94 -8.86
C VAL A 362 -0.85 -24.35 -9.05
N SER A 363 -1.74 -23.39 -9.29
CA SER A 363 -3.19 -23.61 -9.30
C SER A 363 -3.68 -24.38 -10.55
N LEU A 364 -3.01 -24.23 -11.70
CA LEU A 364 -3.41 -24.93 -12.93
C LEU A 364 -2.67 -26.25 -13.15
N PHE A 365 -1.40 -26.34 -12.73
CA PHE A 365 -0.51 -27.42 -13.14
C PHE A 365 0.22 -28.11 -11.98
N GLY A 366 -0.16 -27.80 -10.73
CA GLY A 366 0.56 -28.23 -9.53
C GLY A 366 1.84 -27.41 -9.33
N LYS A 367 2.65 -27.72 -8.30
CA LYS A 367 3.86 -26.95 -7.90
C LYS A 367 5.04 -26.97 -8.89
N LYS A 368 4.76 -26.82 -10.18
CA LYS A 368 5.72 -26.66 -11.25
C LYS A 368 6.31 -25.25 -11.25
N THR A 369 7.56 -25.17 -11.65
CA THR A 369 8.25 -23.93 -12.03
C THR A 369 8.02 -23.64 -13.52
N ASP A 370 8.41 -22.45 -13.97
CA ASP A 370 8.33 -22.06 -15.39
C ASP A 370 9.06 -23.06 -16.31
N ASP A 371 10.20 -23.60 -15.87
CA ASP A 371 11.04 -24.53 -16.64
C ASP A 371 10.43 -25.94 -16.76
N GLU A 372 9.46 -26.27 -15.90
CA GLU A 372 8.78 -27.57 -15.87
C GLU A 372 7.48 -27.58 -16.67
N LEU A 373 7.05 -26.43 -17.19
CA LEU A 373 5.88 -26.32 -18.04
C LEU A 373 6.19 -26.80 -19.46
N ASP A 374 5.28 -27.60 -20.02
CA ASP A 374 5.28 -27.83 -21.46
C ASP A 374 4.70 -26.62 -22.23
N ALA A 375 4.84 -26.61 -23.55
CA ALA A 375 4.39 -25.50 -24.39
C ALA A 375 2.87 -25.24 -24.30
N ALA A 376 2.07 -26.30 -24.10
CA ALA A 376 0.62 -26.16 -23.97
C ALA A 376 0.26 -25.53 -22.62
N GLN A 377 0.91 -25.94 -21.54
CA GLN A 377 0.76 -25.36 -20.20
C GLN A 377 1.21 -23.89 -20.18
N LYS A 378 2.32 -23.56 -20.83
CA LYS A 378 2.78 -22.16 -20.97
C LYS A 378 1.75 -21.32 -21.73
N THR A 379 1.26 -21.80 -22.87
CA THR A 379 0.22 -21.12 -23.66
C THR A 379 -1.04 -20.88 -22.82
N GLU A 380 -1.44 -21.90 -22.06
CA GLU A 380 -2.62 -21.86 -21.22
C GLU A 380 -2.47 -20.86 -20.06
N LYS A 381 -1.31 -20.84 -19.40
CA LYS A 381 -0.98 -19.83 -18.39
C LYS A 381 -1.10 -18.41 -18.94
N ILE A 382 -0.55 -18.15 -20.13
CA ILE A 382 -0.58 -16.82 -20.75
C ILE A 382 -2.01 -16.40 -21.06
N LYS A 383 -2.87 -17.30 -21.55
CA LYS A 383 -4.30 -17.00 -21.77
C LYS A 383 -5.00 -16.58 -20.48
N VAL A 384 -4.78 -17.34 -19.41
CA VAL A 384 -5.37 -17.05 -18.09
C VAL A 384 -4.82 -15.74 -17.52
N SER A 385 -3.52 -15.46 -17.69
CA SER A 385 -2.92 -14.16 -17.32
C SER A 385 -3.62 -13.01 -18.04
N LYS A 386 -3.77 -13.08 -19.37
CA LYS A 386 -4.44 -12.05 -20.15
C LYS A 386 -5.88 -11.82 -19.73
N LEU A 387 -6.62 -12.87 -19.37
CA LEU A 387 -7.99 -12.75 -18.85
C LEU A 387 -8.00 -12.03 -17.50
N ALA A 388 -7.08 -12.36 -16.59
CA ALA A 388 -6.95 -11.69 -15.30
C ALA A 388 -6.57 -10.20 -15.48
N ASP A 389 -5.58 -9.92 -16.32
CA ASP A 389 -5.13 -8.55 -16.63
C ASP A 389 -6.28 -7.73 -17.25
N SER A 390 -7.00 -8.30 -18.21
CA SER A 390 -8.17 -7.67 -18.82
C SER A 390 -9.25 -7.31 -17.80
N THR A 391 -9.49 -8.19 -16.82
CA THR A 391 -10.46 -7.92 -15.77
C THR A 391 -10.04 -6.69 -14.96
N VAL A 392 -8.76 -6.58 -14.59
CA VAL A 392 -8.23 -5.42 -13.85
C VAL A 392 -8.34 -4.11 -14.65
N PHE A 393 -7.99 -4.12 -15.94
CA PHE A 393 -7.97 -2.92 -16.77
C PHE A 393 -9.33 -2.51 -17.34
N LEU A 394 -10.31 -3.40 -17.37
CA LEU A 394 -11.67 -3.11 -17.84
C LEU A 394 -12.68 -2.88 -16.70
N ALA A 395 -12.30 -3.15 -15.44
CA ALA A 395 -13.13 -2.85 -14.27
C ALA A 395 -13.20 -1.34 -13.98
N TYR A 396 -14.31 -0.90 -13.38
CA TYR A 396 -14.39 0.43 -12.76
C TYR A 396 -13.50 0.51 -11.52
N GLY A 397 -12.81 1.64 -11.35
CA GLY A 397 -11.88 1.91 -10.26
C GLY A 397 -10.48 2.32 -10.71
N VAL A 398 -9.50 2.19 -9.82
CA VAL A 398 -8.09 2.45 -10.10
C VAL A 398 -7.42 1.13 -10.49
N SER A 399 -6.58 1.11 -11.52
CA SER A 399 -5.86 -0.11 -11.93
C SER A 399 -4.43 -0.09 -11.40
N GLU A 400 -4.00 -1.17 -10.76
CA GLU A 400 -2.63 -1.37 -10.28
C GLU A 400 -2.08 -2.74 -10.70
N PHE A 401 -0.77 -2.79 -10.92
CA PHE A 401 -0.02 -4.02 -11.17
C PHE A 401 1.41 -3.91 -10.66
N GLN A 402 2.03 -5.05 -10.36
CA GLN A 402 3.47 -5.11 -10.10
C GLN A 402 4.26 -5.08 -11.42
N VAL A 403 5.25 -4.19 -11.54
CA VAL A 403 6.17 -4.19 -12.69
C VAL A 403 6.83 -5.57 -12.79
N GLY A 404 6.71 -6.19 -13.96
CA GLY A 404 7.11 -7.57 -14.21
C GLY A 404 5.91 -8.51 -14.45
N GLN A 405 4.73 -8.22 -13.89
CA GLN A 405 3.50 -9.01 -14.12
C GLN A 405 3.22 -9.15 -15.63
N GLU A 406 3.39 -8.07 -16.38
CA GLU A 406 3.16 -7.99 -17.82
C GLU A 406 4.08 -8.92 -18.63
N MET A 407 5.24 -9.27 -18.09
CA MET A 407 6.20 -10.22 -18.66
C MET A 407 6.25 -11.55 -17.88
N LEU A 408 5.19 -11.84 -17.12
CA LEU A 408 4.99 -13.03 -16.29
C LEU A 408 6.11 -13.23 -15.26
N ARG A 409 6.43 -12.20 -14.46
CA ARG A 409 7.44 -12.28 -13.39
C ARG A 409 7.28 -13.54 -12.54
N THR A 410 8.40 -14.21 -12.26
CA THR A 410 8.49 -15.29 -11.27
C THR A 410 9.35 -14.84 -10.11
N LYS A 411 9.06 -15.37 -8.92
CA LYS A 411 9.94 -15.37 -7.75
C LYS A 411 10.32 -16.80 -7.38
N GLY A 412 10.27 -17.73 -8.34
CA GLY A 412 10.57 -19.15 -8.11
C GLY A 412 9.58 -19.84 -7.17
N GLY A 413 8.36 -19.33 -7.04
CA GLY A 413 7.36 -19.85 -6.09
C GLY A 413 7.52 -19.35 -4.66
N ASP A 414 8.35 -18.32 -4.42
CA ASP A 414 8.44 -17.67 -3.11
C ASP A 414 7.22 -16.77 -2.87
N GLU A 415 6.42 -17.13 -1.85
CA GLU A 415 5.20 -16.40 -1.48
C GLU A 415 5.45 -15.19 -0.57
N ASN A 416 6.66 -15.01 -0.03
CA ASN A 416 6.99 -13.89 0.84
C ASN A 416 8.48 -13.53 0.76
N SER A 417 8.84 -12.90 -0.34
CA SER A 417 10.24 -12.67 -0.72
C SER A 417 10.91 -11.48 -0.03
N TYR A 418 10.36 -10.95 1.07
CA TYR A 418 10.84 -9.74 1.75
C TYR A 418 12.32 -9.81 2.15
N ASN A 419 12.87 -11.01 2.34
CA ASN A 419 14.27 -11.27 2.68
C ASN A 419 14.99 -12.27 1.74
N ALA A 420 14.38 -12.64 0.60
CA ALA A 420 14.85 -13.72 -0.28
C ALA A 420 16.06 -13.37 -1.18
N GLY A 421 16.60 -12.16 -1.07
CA GLY A 421 17.78 -11.73 -1.82
C GLY A 421 17.49 -11.33 -3.28
N ASP A 422 18.56 -10.99 -4.01
CA ASP A 422 18.46 -10.41 -5.35
C ASP A 422 18.06 -11.44 -6.42
N ASP A 423 18.48 -12.69 -6.31
CA ASP A 423 18.19 -13.71 -7.34
C ASP A 423 16.70 -14.05 -7.42
N THR A 424 15.98 -13.94 -6.30
CA THR A 424 14.53 -14.08 -6.23
C THR A 424 13.80 -12.80 -6.66
N ASN A 425 14.28 -11.62 -6.25
CA ASN A 425 13.51 -10.37 -6.38
C ASN A 425 13.83 -9.55 -7.63
N LYS A 426 15.05 -9.60 -8.18
CA LYS A 426 15.44 -8.74 -9.31
C LYS A 426 14.54 -8.99 -10.53
N LEU A 427 14.18 -7.92 -11.25
CA LEU A 427 13.47 -8.10 -12.52
C LEU A 427 14.38 -8.70 -13.57
N ASP A 428 13.87 -9.71 -14.25
CA ASP A 428 14.54 -10.33 -15.40
C ASP A 428 14.04 -9.72 -16.71
N TRP A 429 14.73 -8.68 -17.18
CA TRP A 429 14.38 -7.96 -18.40
C TRP A 429 14.55 -8.80 -19.67
N ASP A 430 15.29 -9.91 -19.60
CA ASP A 430 15.42 -10.84 -20.73
C ASP A 430 14.18 -11.73 -20.88
N ARG A 431 13.23 -11.74 -19.94
CA ARG A 431 11.90 -12.33 -20.15
C ARG A 431 11.20 -11.74 -21.37
N LEU A 432 11.39 -10.44 -21.64
CA LEU A 432 10.87 -9.80 -22.84
C LEU A 432 11.50 -10.33 -24.14
N ASN A 433 12.55 -11.16 -24.10
CA ASN A 433 13.11 -11.79 -25.30
C ASN A 433 12.31 -13.01 -25.73
N ASP A 434 11.51 -13.59 -24.84
CA ASP A 434 10.51 -14.58 -25.20
C ASP A 434 9.36 -13.90 -25.95
N ALA A 435 9.02 -14.43 -27.12
CA ALA A 435 8.02 -13.81 -28.00
C ALA A 435 6.62 -13.79 -27.38
N GLU A 436 6.25 -14.83 -26.60
CA GLU A 436 4.93 -14.92 -25.99
C GLU A 436 4.82 -14.01 -24.76
N TYR A 437 5.90 -13.85 -24.00
CA TYR A 437 5.94 -12.90 -22.87
C TYR A 437 5.97 -11.45 -23.36
N ALA A 438 6.69 -11.18 -24.46
CA ALA A 438 6.64 -9.88 -25.12
C ALA A 438 5.24 -9.56 -25.67
N ASP A 439 4.54 -10.55 -26.23
CA ASP A 439 3.15 -10.42 -26.68
C ASP A 439 2.21 -10.13 -25.50
N ASN A 440 2.41 -10.77 -24.35
CA ASN A 440 1.66 -10.47 -23.13
C ASN A 440 1.90 -9.03 -22.63
N ALA A 441 3.17 -8.60 -22.61
CA ALA A 441 3.53 -7.26 -22.21
C ALA A 441 2.92 -6.19 -23.14
N GLN A 442 2.94 -6.44 -24.45
CA GLN A 442 2.30 -5.54 -25.41
C GLN A 442 0.77 -5.55 -25.26
N TYR A 443 0.16 -6.72 -25.01
CA TYR A 443 -1.28 -6.81 -24.74
C TYR A 443 -1.70 -5.93 -23.55
N MET A 444 -0.94 -5.97 -22.45
CA MET A 444 -1.21 -5.15 -21.26
C MET A 444 -0.98 -3.66 -21.52
N ARG A 445 0.08 -3.29 -22.26
CA ARG A 445 0.29 -1.91 -22.73
C ARG A 445 -0.90 -1.40 -23.55
N ASP A 446 -1.43 -2.24 -24.44
CA ASP A 446 -2.59 -1.88 -25.25
C ASP A 446 -3.86 -1.76 -24.39
N LEU A 447 -4.06 -2.63 -23.39
CA LEU A 447 -5.17 -2.47 -22.42
C LEU A 447 -5.10 -1.14 -21.67
N ILE A 448 -3.91 -0.71 -21.25
CA ILE A 448 -3.69 0.60 -20.63
C ILE A 448 -4.10 1.72 -21.60
N LYS A 449 -3.64 1.65 -22.86
CA LYS A 449 -3.99 2.64 -23.89
C LYS A 449 -5.50 2.65 -24.17
N ILE A 450 -6.14 1.49 -24.28
CA ILE A 450 -7.59 1.35 -24.46
C ILE A 450 -8.34 1.98 -23.29
N ARG A 451 -7.98 1.67 -22.04
CA ARG A 451 -8.61 2.23 -20.85
C ARG A 451 -8.50 3.75 -20.82
N LYS A 452 -7.32 4.29 -21.09
CA LYS A 452 -7.10 5.74 -21.12
C LYS A 452 -8.02 6.42 -22.13
N CYS A 453 -8.13 5.85 -23.31
CA CYS A 453 -8.80 6.50 -24.44
C CYS A 453 -10.32 6.29 -24.46
N ASN A 454 -10.84 5.46 -23.55
CA ASN A 454 -12.26 5.20 -23.41
C ASN A 454 -12.73 5.60 -22.00
N ALA A 455 -13.11 6.86 -21.84
CA ALA A 455 -13.56 7.44 -20.57
C ALA A 455 -14.71 6.69 -19.89
N VAL A 456 -15.52 5.98 -20.68
CA VAL A 456 -16.61 5.12 -20.19
C VAL A 456 -16.13 4.03 -19.23
N LEU A 457 -14.85 3.63 -19.28
CA LEU A 457 -14.24 2.63 -18.37
C LEU A 457 -13.66 3.25 -17.08
N ARG A 458 -13.62 4.59 -16.99
CA ARG A 458 -12.99 5.37 -15.91
C ARG A 458 -14.00 6.23 -15.15
N VAL A 459 -15.27 5.81 -15.13
CA VAL A 459 -16.32 6.51 -14.37
C VAL A 459 -16.19 6.14 -12.90
N GLY A 460 -16.12 7.14 -12.02
CA GLY A 460 -16.04 6.92 -10.57
C GLY A 460 -17.41 6.85 -9.90
N ALA A 461 -18.34 7.73 -10.30
CA ALA A 461 -19.63 7.87 -9.64
C ALA A 461 -20.57 6.69 -9.89
N TYR A 462 -21.04 6.05 -8.83
CA TYR A 462 -21.95 4.90 -8.92
C TYR A 462 -23.29 5.23 -9.57
N ASP A 463 -23.85 6.41 -9.32
CA ASP A 463 -25.10 6.84 -9.98
C ASP A 463 -24.94 6.87 -11.50
N THR A 464 -23.78 7.33 -11.99
CA THR A 464 -23.47 7.34 -13.42
C THR A 464 -23.26 5.94 -13.97
N ILE A 465 -22.56 5.07 -13.24
CA ILE A 465 -22.40 3.65 -13.63
C ILE A 465 -23.78 2.98 -13.72
N ASN A 466 -24.60 3.08 -12.67
CA ASN A 466 -25.89 2.40 -12.58
C ASN A 466 -26.91 2.89 -13.60
N LYS A 467 -26.88 4.19 -13.94
CA LYS A 467 -27.73 4.76 -14.98
C LYS A 467 -27.40 4.23 -16.38
N ASN A 468 -26.12 3.97 -16.64
CA ASN A 468 -25.63 3.69 -17.99
C ASN A 468 -25.31 2.21 -18.24
N ALA A 469 -25.15 1.41 -17.18
CA ALA A 469 -24.83 -0.01 -17.28
C ALA A 469 -26.09 -0.89 -17.37
N LYS A 470 -26.02 -1.95 -18.19
CA LYS A 470 -27.03 -3.00 -18.31
C LYS A 470 -26.33 -4.35 -18.21
N VAL A 471 -26.59 -5.09 -17.13
CA VAL A 471 -26.07 -6.44 -16.95
C VAL A 471 -26.71 -7.39 -17.96
N LEU A 472 -25.89 -8.16 -18.66
CA LEU A 472 -26.33 -9.18 -19.64
C LEU A 472 -26.24 -10.59 -19.05
N LYS A 473 -25.16 -10.90 -18.34
CA LYS A 473 -24.88 -12.25 -17.82
C LYS A 473 -23.93 -12.20 -16.61
N SER A 474 -24.14 -13.10 -15.65
CA SER A 474 -23.23 -13.35 -14.51
C SER A 474 -23.41 -14.79 -14.03
N ALA A 475 -23.31 -15.73 -14.95
CA ALA A 475 -23.54 -17.17 -14.73
C ALA A 475 -22.92 -17.96 -15.89
N ASP A 476 -22.80 -19.27 -15.71
CA ASP A 476 -22.31 -20.21 -16.74
C ASP A 476 -20.92 -19.82 -17.29
N GLY A 477 -20.07 -19.30 -16.41
CA GLY A 477 -18.72 -18.81 -16.72
C GLY A 477 -18.61 -17.55 -17.57
N LEU A 478 -19.72 -16.84 -17.74
CA LEU A 478 -19.77 -15.52 -18.37
C LEU A 478 -20.10 -14.42 -17.36
N VAL A 479 -19.31 -13.36 -17.40
CA VAL A 479 -19.65 -12.05 -16.81
C VAL A 479 -19.74 -11.05 -17.95
N ALA A 480 -20.91 -10.45 -18.16
CA ALA A 480 -21.17 -9.56 -19.29
C ALA A 480 -22.06 -8.39 -18.90
N TYR A 481 -21.69 -7.19 -19.33
CA TYR A 481 -22.53 -6.00 -19.23
C TYR A 481 -22.31 -5.06 -20.41
N GLU A 482 -23.33 -4.27 -20.72
CA GLU A 482 -23.24 -3.13 -21.63
C GLU A 482 -23.11 -1.85 -20.82
N VAL A 483 -22.43 -0.86 -21.37
CA VAL A 483 -22.42 0.50 -20.80
C VAL A 483 -22.48 1.56 -21.90
N LYS A 484 -23.25 2.61 -21.64
CA LYS A 484 -23.32 3.80 -22.50
C LYS A 484 -22.33 4.87 -22.08
N ASP A 485 -21.64 5.45 -23.06
CA ASP A 485 -20.87 6.68 -22.82
C ASP A 485 -21.80 7.91 -22.70
N GLY A 486 -21.20 9.08 -22.43
CA GLY A 486 -21.94 10.34 -22.32
C GLY A 486 -22.63 10.79 -23.62
N ASN A 487 -22.25 10.23 -24.76
CA ASN A 487 -22.82 10.51 -26.08
C ASN A 487 -23.88 9.46 -26.48
N GLY A 488 -24.12 8.45 -25.64
CA GLY A 488 -25.07 7.36 -25.88
C GLY A 488 -24.53 6.21 -26.73
N ALA A 489 -23.23 6.17 -27.04
CA ALA A 489 -22.60 5.04 -27.71
C ALA A 489 -22.47 3.84 -26.75
N ASN A 490 -22.77 2.64 -27.25
CA ASN A 490 -22.71 1.41 -26.45
C ASN A 490 -21.31 0.79 -26.50
N TYR A 491 -20.87 0.32 -25.34
CA TYR A 491 -19.75 -0.59 -25.16
C TYR A 491 -20.27 -1.89 -24.55
N VAL A 492 -19.65 -3.00 -24.88
CA VAL A 492 -19.97 -4.32 -24.32
C VAL A 492 -18.70 -4.91 -23.74
N VAL A 493 -18.73 -5.23 -22.46
CA VAL A 493 -17.63 -5.89 -21.74
C VAL A 493 -18.07 -7.30 -21.42
N VAL A 494 -17.26 -8.29 -21.81
CA VAL A 494 -17.51 -9.69 -21.50
C VAL A 494 -16.23 -10.36 -21.02
N LEU A 495 -16.35 -11.22 -20.01
CA LEU A 495 -15.32 -12.12 -19.56
C LEU A 495 -15.85 -13.55 -19.70
N ASN A 496 -15.10 -14.41 -20.39
CA ASN A 496 -15.40 -15.83 -20.52
C ASN A 496 -14.26 -16.65 -19.93
N HIS A 497 -14.52 -17.34 -18.80
CA HIS A 497 -13.53 -18.22 -18.18
C HIS A 497 -13.64 -19.68 -18.62
N ASN A 498 -14.69 -20.02 -19.37
CA ASN A 498 -14.89 -21.38 -19.84
C ASN A 498 -13.76 -21.84 -20.76
N ASP A 499 -13.51 -23.15 -20.76
CA ASP A 499 -12.60 -23.81 -21.70
C ASP A 499 -13.10 -23.80 -23.15
N GLN A 500 -14.35 -23.39 -23.37
CA GLN A 500 -14.99 -23.36 -24.69
C GLN A 500 -15.54 -21.97 -25.03
N PRO A 501 -15.57 -21.61 -26.32
CA PRO A 501 -16.32 -20.45 -26.79
C PRO A 501 -17.78 -20.54 -26.32
N THR A 502 -18.34 -19.44 -25.85
CA THR A 502 -19.69 -19.42 -25.26
C THR A 502 -20.53 -18.31 -25.89
N ASP A 503 -21.76 -18.65 -26.28
CA ASP A 503 -22.70 -17.69 -26.87
C ASP A 503 -23.28 -16.75 -25.80
N LEU A 504 -23.20 -15.44 -26.05
CA LEU A 504 -23.84 -14.40 -25.27
C LEU A 504 -25.02 -13.81 -26.06
N ASN A 505 -26.19 -13.79 -25.43
CA ASN A 505 -27.42 -13.20 -25.99
C ASN A 505 -27.71 -11.83 -25.36
N GLY A 506 -28.60 -11.06 -26.00
CA GLY A 506 -29.17 -9.83 -25.41
C GLY A 506 -28.32 -8.57 -25.57
N VAL A 507 -27.24 -8.66 -26.35
CA VAL A 507 -26.46 -7.51 -26.81
C VAL A 507 -27.35 -6.62 -27.68
N THR A 508 -27.29 -5.31 -27.45
CA THR A 508 -28.07 -4.30 -28.16
C THR A 508 -27.63 -4.25 -29.62
N ALA A 509 -28.58 -4.29 -30.55
CA ALA A 509 -28.30 -4.22 -31.98
C ALA A 509 -27.49 -2.97 -32.35
N GLY A 510 -26.52 -3.15 -33.25
CA GLY A 510 -25.61 -2.09 -33.62
C GLY A 510 -24.41 -2.59 -34.43
N LYS A 511 -23.62 -1.63 -34.91
CA LYS A 511 -22.33 -1.90 -35.54
C LYS A 511 -21.23 -1.60 -34.53
N TYR A 512 -20.46 -2.62 -34.18
CA TYR A 512 -19.40 -2.52 -33.19
C TYR A 512 -18.03 -2.74 -33.80
N GLY A 513 -17.03 -2.10 -33.21
CA GLY A 513 -15.64 -2.46 -33.34
C GLY A 513 -15.22 -3.44 -32.25
N VAL A 514 -14.42 -4.44 -32.60
CA VAL A 514 -13.84 -5.39 -31.65
C VAL A 514 -12.51 -4.83 -31.14
N LEU A 515 -12.50 -4.28 -29.92
CA LEU A 515 -11.34 -3.62 -29.33
C LEU A 515 -10.39 -4.60 -28.63
N VAL A 516 -10.94 -5.58 -27.93
CA VAL A 516 -10.21 -6.66 -27.26
C VAL A 516 -10.95 -7.96 -27.55
N SER A 517 -10.24 -9.00 -27.97
CA SER A 517 -10.81 -10.36 -28.13
C SER A 517 -9.70 -11.39 -28.31
N ASN A 518 -9.94 -12.62 -27.87
CA ASN A 518 -9.07 -13.78 -28.07
C ASN A 518 -7.60 -13.53 -27.68
N GLY A 519 -7.38 -12.81 -26.57
CA GLY A 519 -6.03 -12.47 -26.10
C GLY A 519 -5.25 -11.51 -27.02
N LYS A 520 -5.96 -10.75 -27.87
CA LYS A 520 -5.45 -9.70 -28.75
C LYS A 520 -6.22 -8.39 -28.56
N THR A 521 -5.60 -7.28 -28.96
CA THR A 521 -6.20 -5.95 -28.96
C THR A 521 -6.22 -5.39 -30.38
N TYR A 522 -7.04 -4.37 -30.65
CA TYR A 522 -7.04 -3.71 -31.96
C TYR A 522 -5.78 -2.86 -32.23
N LEU A 523 -5.09 -2.45 -31.16
CA LEU A 523 -3.82 -1.70 -31.21
C LEU A 523 -2.62 -2.60 -31.46
N HIS A 524 -2.81 -3.90 -31.25
CA HIS A 524 -1.85 -4.92 -31.59
C HIS A 524 -2.10 -5.38 -33.04
N PRO A 525 -1.37 -4.87 -34.05
CA PRO A 525 -1.45 -5.48 -35.36
C PRO A 525 -1.06 -6.95 -35.23
N ALA A 526 -1.79 -7.84 -35.91
CA ALA A 526 -1.36 -9.22 -36.04
C ALA A 526 0.07 -9.19 -36.62
N VAL A 527 1.07 -9.57 -35.81
CA VAL A 527 2.43 -9.77 -36.31
C VAL A 527 2.30 -10.71 -37.50
N SER A 528 2.77 -10.28 -38.68
CA SER A 528 2.76 -11.10 -39.88
C SER A 528 3.62 -12.34 -39.62
N ASP A 529 2.97 -13.44 -39.23
CA ASP A 529 3.38 -14.86 -39.21
C ASP A 529 4.83 -15.21 -38.83
N THR A 530 5.01 -16.13 -37.86
CA THR A 530 5.91 -17.32 -37.98
C THR A 530 6.11 -18.22 -36.75
N THR A 531 5.44 -18.03 -35.60
CA THR A 531 5.43 -19.09 -34.57
C THR A 531 4.12 -19.14 -33.78
N ALA A 532 3.39 -20.25 -33.92
CA ALA A 532 2.24 -20.71 -33.12
C ALA A 532 0.99 -19.80 -33.08
N ALA A 533 0.29 -19.80 -34.21
CA ALA A 533 -1.18 -19.89 -34.31
C ALA A 533 -2.05 -18.88 -33.52
N ALA A 534 -2.36 -17.75 -34.18
CA ALA A 534 -3.75 -17.31 -34.20
C ALA A 534 -4.54 -18.28 -35.11
N ALA A 535 -4.81 -19.49 -34.60
CA ALA A 535 -6.01 -20.16 -35.05
C ALA A 535 -7.14 -19.35 -34.41
N ASP A 536 -7.88 -18.60 -35.24
CA ASP A 536 -9.16 -18.03 -34.83
C ASP A 536 -9.91 -19.15 -34.10
N ALA A 537 -10.26 -18.94 -32.83
CA ALA A 537 -11.04 -19.95 -32.12
C ALA A 537 -12.31 -20.16 -32.94
N ALA A 538 -12.63 -21.42 -33.27
CA ALA A 538 -13.88 -21.70 -33.96
C ALA A 538 -15.00 -21.05 -33.13
N PRO A 539 -15.81 -20.15 -33.71
CA PRO A 539 -16.90 -19.54 -32.97
C PRO A 539 -17.81 -20.65 -32.44
N ALA A 540 -18.50 -20.40 -31.33
CA ALA A 540 -19.60 -21.26 -30.92
C ALA A 540 -20.55 -21.50 -32.11
N ASP A 541 -21.20 -22.66 -32.15
CA ASP A 541 -21.89 -23.17 -33.35
C ASP A 541 -22.96 -22.22 -33.92
N THR A 542 -23.42 -21.20 -33.17
CA THR A 542 -24.56 -20.35 -33.56
C THR A 542 -24.36 -18.84 -33.49
N GLY A 543 -23.41 -18.30 -32.70
CA GLY A 543 -23.22 -16.86 -32.52
C GLY A 543 -22.43 -16.16 -33.63
N LYS A 544 -22.56 -14.83 -33.72
CA LYS A 544 -21.69 -13.99 -34.56
C LYS A 544 -20.25 -14.07 -34.06
N ASP A 545 -19.32 -14.28 -34.98
CA ASP A 545 -17.90 -14.31 -34.67
C ASP A 545 -17.38 -12.92 -34.27
N VAL A 546 -16.85 -12.84 -33.05
CA VAL A 546 -16.19 -11.65 -32.48
C VAL A 546 -14.76 -11.96 -32.03
N SER A 547 -14.17 -13.07 -32.49
CA SER A 547 -12.84 -13.54 -32.09
C SER A 547 -11.70 -12.64 -32.59
N LYS A 548 -11.94 -11.86 -33.64
CA LYS A 548 -10.92 -11.03 -34.30
C LYS A 548 -10.93 -9.59 -33.82
N ALA A 549 -10.00 -9.24 -32.92
CA ALA A 549 -9.72 -7.85 -32.57
C ALA A 549 -9.32 -7.02 -33.81
N GLY A 550 -9.69 -5.75 -33.85
CA GLY A 550 -9.48 -4.88 -35.01
C GLY A 550 -10.47 -5.11 -36.17
N SER A 551 -11.46 -5.98 -36.00
CA SER A 551 -12.56 -6.15 -36.96
C SER A 551 -13.83 -5.38 -36.54
N THR A 552 -14.80 -5.28 -37.45
CA THR A 552 -16.14 -4.77 -37.14
C THR A 552 -17.17 -5.89 -37.23
N VAL A 553 -18.12 -5.91 -36.30
CA VAL A 553 -19.24 -6.86 -36.27
C VAL A 553 -20.57 -6.11 -36.34
N GLN A 554 -21.51 -6.65 -37.11
CA GLN A 554 -22.89 -6.20 -37.15
C GLN A 554 -23.75 -7.15 -36.32
N ILE A 555 -24.41 -6.63 -35.30
CA ILE A 555 -25.32 -7.36 -34.41
C ILE A 555 -26.74 -6.87 -34.69
N ALA A 556 -27.64 -7.78 -35.06
CA ALA A 556 -29.07 -7.51 -35.21
C ALA A 556 -29.83 -7.88 -33.93
N ASP A 557 -31.09 -7.43 -33.81
CA ASP A 557 -31.94 -7.76 -32.67
C ASP A 557 -32.14 -9.28 -32.56
N GLY A 558 -31.77 -9.84 -31.41
CA GLY A 558 -31.86 -11.28 -31.14
C GLY A 558 -30.65 -12.10 -31.60
N ASP A 559 -29.64 -11.49 -32.23
CA ASP A 559 -28.38 -12.18 -32.51
C ASP A 559 -27.65 -12.54 -31.20
N ALA A 560 -27.06 -13.73 -31.17
CA ALA A 560 -26.04 -14.09 -30.20
C ALA A 560 -24.65 -13.70 -30.73
N ILE A 561 -23.69 -13.46 -29.82
CA ILE A 561 -22.27 -13.35 -30.17
C ILE A 561 -21.47 -14.47 -29.52
N ALA A 562 -20.50 -15.03 -30.26
CA ALA A 562 -19.65 -16.13 -29.80
C ALA A 562 -18.40 -15.57 -29.11
N VAL A 563 -18.36 -15.62 -27.78
CA VAL A 563 -17.24 -15.09 -26.98
C VAL A 563 -16.14 -16.17 -26.87
N PRO A 564 -14.89 -15.91 -27.30
CA PRO A 564 -13.81 -16.89 -27.23
C PRO A 564 -13.56 -17.44 -25.82
N ALA A 565 -13.11 -18.69 -25.73
CA ALA A 565 -12.71 -19.34 -24.48
C ALA A 565 -11.59 -18.58 -23.78
N LYS A 566 -11.60 -18.55 -22.44
CA LYS A 566 -10.57 -17.93 -21.58
C LYS A 566 -10.14 -16.55 -22.07
N SER A 567 -11.12 -15.72 -22.37
CA SER A 567 -10.88 -14.44 -23.02
C SER A 567 -11.80 -13.34 -22.52
N ALA A 568 -11.27 -12.12 -22.51
CA ALA A 568 -12.06 -10.92 -22.41
C ALA A 568 -12.45 -10.45 -23.82
N LEU A 569 -13.65 -9.86 -23.91
CA LEU A 569 -14.16 -9.18 -25.08
C LEU A 569 -14.52 -7.74 -24.69
N LEU A 570 -14.03 -6.79 -25.48
CA LEU A 570 -14.49 -5.40 -25.43
C LEU A 570 -14.98 -5.01 -26.82
N LEU A 571 -16.28 -4.78 -26.94
CA LEU A 571 -16.89 -4.13 -28.10
C LEU A 571 -17.10 -2.65 -27.80
N GLY A 572 -16.85 -1.80 -28.79
CA GLY A 572 -17.12 -0.37 -28.71
C GLY A 572 -17.68 0.19 -30.02
N PRO A 573 -18.02 1.49 -30.08
CA PRO A 573 -18.36 2.14 -31.33
C PRO A 573 -17.18 2.02 -32.32
N THR A 574 -17.44 1.94 -33.62
CA THR A 574 -16.35 1.82 -34.62
C THR A 574 -15.37 2.99 -34.58
N ALA A 575 -15.79 4.16 -34.08
CA ALA A 575 -14.92 5.30 -33.84
C ALA A 575 -13.85 5.04 -32.77
N ALA A 576 -14.09 4.12 -31.83
CA ALA A 576 -13.09 3.70 -30.83
C ALA A 576 -11.99 2.80 -31.41
N MET A 577 -12.09 2.36 -32.67
CA MET A 577 -11.06 1.57 -33.36
C MET A 577 -9.97 2.42 -34.02
N THR A 578 -9.96 3.72 -33.81
CA THR A 578 -8.85 4.56 -34.26
C THR A 578 -7.72 4.51 -33.25
N GLU A 579 -6.48 4.62 -33.73
CA GLU A 579 -5.33 4.88 -32.87
C GLU A 579 -5.63 6.12 -32.02
N PRO A 580 -5.60 5.99 -30.69
CA PRO A 580 -5.91 7.13 -29.85
C PRO A 580 -4.85 8.22 -29.93
N ASP A 581 -5.32 9.47 -29.92
CA ASP A 581 -4.45 10.64 -29.81
C ASP A 581 -3.90 10.73 -28.38
N ASP A 582 -2.69 10.19 -28.20
CA ASP A 582 -1.93 10.19 -26.94
C ASP A 582 -1.11 11.47 -26.72
N ASN A 583 -1.39 12.51 -27.52
CA ASN A 583 -0.81 13.83 -27.32
C ASN A 583 -1.21 14.35 -25.92
N PRO A 584 -0.25 14.71 -25.05
CA PRO A 584 -0.55 15.25 -23.72
C PRO A 584 -1.37 16.55 -23.72
N THR A 585 -1.54 17.19 -24.89
CA THR A 585 -2.38 18.39 -25.08
C THR A 585 -3.77 18.08 -25.63
N ASN A 586 -4.08 16.82 -25.97
CA ASN A 586 -5.42 16.40 -26.38
C ASN A 586 -6.37 16.53 -25.18
N PRO A 587 -7.42 17.37 -25.23
CA PRO A 587 -8.31 17.60 -24.09
C PRO A 587 -9.15 16.38 -23.71
N ASN A 588 -9.11 15.29 -24.47
CA ASN A 588 -9.76 14.03 -24.10
C ASN A 588 -8.76 12.98 -23.59
N TYR A 589 -7.46 13.28 -23.59
CA TYR A 589 -6.44 12.38 -23.06
C TYR A 589 -6.41 12.47 -21.52
N PRO A 590 -6.43 11.35 -20.78
CA PRO A 590 -6.58 11.38 -19.31
C PRO A 590 -5.42 12.05 -18.58
N ASP A 591 -4.23 12.04 -19.18
CA ASP A 591 -3.07 12.69 -18.58
C ASP A 591 -3.00 14.19 -18.92
N ASN A 592 -3.95 14.71 -19.73
CA ASN A 592 -4.03 16.13 -20.01
C ASN A 592 -4.72 16.87 -18.86
N PRO A 593 -4.06 17.83 -18.19
CA PRO A 593 -4.65 18.58 -17.08
C PRO A 593 -5.90 19.40 -17.45
N ASP A 594 -6.11 19.72 -18.72
CA ASP A 594 -7.26 20.47 -19.21
C ASP A 594 -8.43 19.56 -19.66
N ASN A 595 -8.37 18.25 -19.36
CA ASN A 595 -9.41 17.32 -19.77
C ASN A 595 -10.75 17.59 -19.07
N SER A 596 -11.82 17.71 -19.88
CA SER A 596 -13.17 18.01 -19.39
C SER A 596 -13.77 16.91 -18.50
N ASP A 597 -13.26 15.67 -18.59
CA ASP A 597 -13.65 14.53 -17.75
C ASP A 597 -13.15 14.64 -16.31
N HIS A 598 -12.26 15.59 -16.01
CA HIS A 598 -11.82 15.95 -14.66
C HIS A 598 -12.84 16.83 -13.90
N SER A 599 -14.02 17.07 -14.48
CA SER A 599 -15.06 17.95 -13.93
C SER A 599 -15.86 17.35 -12.76
N ASP A 600 -15.62 16.08 -12.40
CA ASP A 600 -16.10 15.48 -11.14
C ASP A 600 -15.32 16.09 -9.95
N GLN A 601 -15.54 17.37 -9.67
CA GLN A 601 -14.95 18.08 -8.53
C GLN A 601 -15.63 17.66 -7.22
N LEU A 602 -15.26 16.49 -6.70
CA LEU A 602 -15.25 16.27 -5.26
C LEU A 602 -13.89 16.59 -4.63
N ASP A 603 -12.84 16.76 -5.45
CA ASP A 603 -11.44 16.82 -4.99
C ASP A 603 -10.76 18.17 -5.19
N LYS A 604 -11.34 19.24 -4.63
CA LYS A 604 -10.50 20.37 -4.19
C LYS A 604 -10.18 20.17 -2.72
N PRO A 605 -8.89 20.04 -2.32
CA PRO A 605 -8.53 20.38 -0.95
C PRO A 605 -9.05 21.79 -0.73
N SER A 606 -9.84 22.00 0.31
CA SER A 606 -10.36 23.33 0.65
C SER A 606 -9.18 24.28 0.85
N GLY A 607 -8.86 25.02 -0.20
CA GLY A 607 -7.94 26.15 -0.16
C GLY A 607 -8.60 27.24 0.65
N ASN A 608 -8.39 27.18 1.97
CA ASN A 608 -8.54 28.21 3.01
C ASN A 608 -9.08 27.58 4.29
N ASN A 609 -8.20 26.98 5.09
CA ASN A 609 -8.45 26.92 6.53
C ASN A 609 -7.78 28.13 7.17
N ALA A 610 -8.44 29.28 7.02
CA ALA A 610 -8.50 30.18 8.14
C ALA A 610 -9.15 29.39 9.28
N HIS A 611 -8.42 29.24 10.39
CA HIS A 611 -8.95 28.69 11.63
C HIS A 611 -10.14 29.56 12.08
N ASP A 612 -11.35 29.10 11.81
CA ASP A 612 -12.53 29.56 12.52
C ASP A 612 -13.10 28.40 13.34
N GLY A 613 -13.10 28.62 14.65
CA GLY A 613 -13.52 27.65 15.65
C GLY A 613 -15.01 27.34 15.57
N ALA A 614 -15.34 26.06 15.57
CA ALA A 614 -16.69 25.58 15.85
C ALA A 614 -16.62 24.25 16.62
N ASN A 615 -16.81 24.36 17.94
CA ASN A 615 -17.36 23.40 18.89
C ASN A 615 -17.44 21.91 18.48
N ASN A 616 -16.55 21.10 19.05
CA ASN A 616 -16.77 19.66 19.20
C ASN A 616 -17.83 19.40 20.28
N ALA A 617 -19.04 19.03 19.85
CA ALA A 617 -20.02 18.35 20.68
C ALA A 617 -19.87 16.83 20.51
N ALA A 618 -19.97 16.13 21.64
CA ALA A 618 -19.69 14.72 21.84
C ALA A 618 -20.58 13.75 21.04
N ASN A 619 -20.00 12.57 20.74
CA ASN A 619 -20.63 11.24 20.74
C ASN A 619 -19.45 10.24 20.70
N GLY A 620 -19.11 9.44 21.72
CA GLY A 620 -19.96 8.78 22.70
C GLY A 620 -20.31 7.37 22.21
N ALA A 621 -19.33 6.47 22.07
CA ALA A 621 -19.57 5.05 21.83
C ALA A 621 -18.77 4.20 22.84
N ASN A 622 -19.54 3.52 23.69
CA ASN A 622 -19.10 2.67 24.80
C ASN A 622 -18.23 1.49 24.32
N ASN A 623 -17.17 1.22 25.08
CA ASN A 623 -16.36 0.01 24.97
C ASN A 623 -16.90 -1.04 25.95
N SER A 624 -17.53 -2.11 25.44
CA SER A 624 -17.87 -3.29 26.25
C SER A 624 -16.90 -4.42 25.94
N SER A 625 -16.16 -4.82 26.95
CA SER A 625 -15.24 -5.96 27.02
C SER A 625 -15.93 -7.32 26.91
N ALA A 626 -15.38 -8.23 26.09
CA ALA A 626 -15.44 -9.69 26.26
C ALA A 626 -14.34 -10.39 25.42
N PRO A 627 -13.87 -11.61 25.79
CA PRO A 627 -12.46 -12.00 25.69
C PRO A 627 -12.13 -13.07 24.62
N ASN A 628 -10.84 -13.16 24.28
CA ASN A 628 -10.08 -14.26 23.67
C ASN A 628 -10.76 -15.09 22.55
N GLY A 629 -10.40 -14.76 21.30
CA GLY A 629 -10.40 -15.68 20.17
C GLY A 629 -9.23 -15.31 19.27
N GLY A 630 -8.28 -16.22 19.05
CA GLY A 630 -7.16 -16.00 18.15
C GLY A 630 -7.65 -15.83 16.72
N THR A 631 -7.35 -14.69 16.12
CA THR A 631 -7.61 -14.38 14.71
C THR A 631 -6.30 -13.95 14.06
N ALA A 632 -5.92 -14.67 13.00
CA ALA A 632 -4.79 -14.33 12.14
C ALA A 632 -5.00 -12.94 11.53
N SER A 633 -4.01 -12.05 11.72
CA SER A 633 -4.04 -10.68 11.23
C SER A 633 -3.65 -10.62 9.76
N THR A 634 -4.54 -10.11 8.92
CA THR A 634 -4.26 -9.68 7.54
C THR A 634 -3.47 -8.36 7.55
N GLY A 635 -2.34 -8.32 6.85
CA GLY A 635 -1.87 -7.13 6.11
C GLY A 635 -1.48 -5.85 6.87
N SER A 636 -1.25 -5.86 8.19
CA SER A 636 -0.72 -4.68 8.91
C SER A 636 0.10 -5.08 10.13
N SER A 637 1.17 -5.85 9.91
CA SER A 637 2.17 -6.13 10.94
C SER A 637 3.51 -5.61 10.45
N ILE A 638 3.64 -4.29 10.40
CA ILE A 638 4.98 -3.70 10.34
C ILE A 638 5.64 -4.04 11.67
N ALA A 639 6.80 -4.70 11.57
CA ALA A 639 7.62 -5.08 12.69
C ALA A 639 7.93 -3.86 13.55
N VAL A 640 7.15 -3.68 14.62
CA VAL A 640 7.59 -2.90 15.77
C VAL A 640 8.76 -3.70 16.33
N ILE A 641 9.99 -3.21 16.11
CA ILE A 641 11.14 -3.64 16.89
C ILE A 641 10.87 -3.15 18.32
N ILE A 642 10.12 -3.94 19.08
CA ILE A 642 10.12 -3.84 20.53
C ILE A 642 11.47 -4.40 20.96
N ALA A 643 12.40 -3.50 21.27
CA ALA A 643 13.56 -3.88 22.07
C ALA A 643 13.05 -4.33 23.44
N MET A 644 12.74 -5.63 23.56
CA MET A 644 12.57 -6.27 24.87
C MET A 644 13.95 -6.29 25.54
N VAL A 645 14.19 -5.31 26.40
CA VAL A 645 15.26 -5.39 27.40
C VAL A 645 14.85 -6.47 28.39
N ILE A 646 15.31 -7.71 28.17
CA ILE A 646 15.24 -8.77 29.17
C ILE A 646 16.31 -8.43 30.22
N VAL A 647 15.87 -7.89 31.36
CA VAL A 647 16.67 -7.85 32.58
C VAL A 647 16.62 -9.24 33.21
N LEU A 648 17.60 -10.08 32.89
CA LEU A 648 17.86 -11.33 33.63
C LEU A 648 18.65 -10.98 34.91
N LEU A 649 17.93 -10.86 36.03
CA LEU A 649 18.52 -10.84 37.36
C LEU A 649 18.97 -12.25 37.73
N ILE A 650 20.29 -12.42 37.89
CA ILE A 650 20.91 -13.57 38.54
C ILE A 650 20.62 -13.49 40.04
N ALA A 651 19.95 -14.51 40.59
CA ALA A 651 20.05 -14.89 41.99
C ALA A 651 20.20 -16.42 42.03
N GLY A 652 21.37 -16.86 42.48
CA GLY A 652 21.78 -18.25 42.44
C GLY A 652 21.09 -19.16 43.45
N SER A 653 21.14 -20.45 43.16
CA SER A 653 21.18 -21.54 44.13
C SER A 653 21.87 -22.72 43.45
N GLY A 654 22.82 -23.33 44.15
CA GLY A 654 23.85 -24.19 43.57
C GLY A 654 23.38 -25.55 43.10
N MET A 655 24.15 -26.18 42.19
CA MET A 655 24.87 -27.43 42.47
C MET A 655 25.60 -27.98 41.24
N LEU A 656 26.86 -28.38 41.48
CA LEU A 656 27.58 -29.55 40.92
C LEU A 656 27.97 -29.62 39.42
N ILE A 657 29.24 -29.24 39.19
CA ILE A 657 30.31 -30.01 38.51
C ILE A 657 29.89 -31.22 37.64
N ARG A 658 30.15 -31.16 36.33
CA ARG A 658 31.11 -32.04 35.62
C ARG A 658 31.33 -31.59 34.17
N ALA A 659 32.60 -31.41 33.84
CA ALA A 659 33.11 -31.30 32.48
C ALA A 659 32.87 -32.58 31.66
N HIS A 660 32.65 -32.45 30.35
CA HIS A 660 33.25 -33.30 29.32
C HIS A 660 33.25 -32.59 27.95
N SER A 661 34.40 -32.69 27.28
CA SER A 661 34.73 -32.26 25.93
C SER A 661 33.94 -32.99 24.84
N SER A 662 33.70 -32.35 23.69
CA SER A 662 34.49 -32.57 22.46
C SER A 662 33.82 -31.89 21.26
N SER A 663 34.68 -31.29 20.45
CA SER A 663 34.47 -30.91 19.05
C SER A 663 34.01 -32.08 18.17
N GLU A 664 33.06 -31.82 17.28
CA GLU A 664 33.21 -31.91 15.81
C GLU A 664 32.14 -31.02 15.15
#